data_AF-A0A439D2J9-F1
#
_entry.id   AF-A0A439D2J9-F1
#
_cell.length_a   1.000
_cell.length_b   1.000
_cell.length_c   1.000
_cell.angle_alpha   90.00
_cell.angle_beta   90.00
_cell.angle_gamma   90.00
#
_symmetry.space_group_name_H-M   'P 1'
#
loop_
_entity.id
_entity.type
_entity.pdbx_description
1 polymer ?
#
loop_
_entity_poly.entity_id
_entity_poly.type
_entity_poly.pdbx_seq_one_letter_code
_entity_poly.pdbx_strand_id
1 'polypeptide(L)'
;MPGQPPPTAIAGKPVSPIGYGMMNLTLYGTVSRDDAIKSLKAAIENGANFWNGGLFYGPPDSNSLTLLKDYFTKYPEDAPKVVLSVKGAYNRATFTPECSPEAIRASVDEALRLLDGTHPIDLFECARIDPTVPVEDMVRTLVELIKEGKIGSYGLSEVNAQTIRRAHAVHPPAGVEIELSLFSRHALEKGGIVDTCHELGIPIIGYSVLDRGWLTGQLKTLDDLPKDDVRHHFPRFRPGAFEQNVKLAELVEGVARKKGVTPAQVAIAWVKQQGVLPIPGAVKASRVEENSKGIELSDAELSELQQALDKYQVVGSRYPEAFVAAFSAIIPDIVAATPDDPGLFESPRPEFTLQLIISPSDVFAHWDDLAQQLGLDGNVVRHDPKRRDRMRAAYTRGVLLQMGLPTHSIVTVLHCNTDCVFQTPIVHGSQHPTRHDVLPPIMSPHLEIFSSLSPSSIPSFTLFPALPLELRDEVWRLALERYQQVIKIRLRDRYLMDALLARQGDARPESRQDESYGAVVEGHQTLNKVFHVCRRSRDVAMAFYRVRLPCWFVTGLIADEAMKPGILYVNPEVDFLYIMRNEYTNGSSANQAIHFLNDFKTVHDPRHTGLLNLAIDFNGLSSTGGGPWGVDLASLDPSLNSSFTETLKQLRQVFFVQLQASGRYVLGYATDQPSSHNHVNRAVPTMPISLSFCRLHPDPRPIIASLSKVYLESNPGQMAHRWRRLLANYLGDGVQSETEYRVLLACTSMYEEILNYKDGQQWLEKENSAWSAVMGNDERSMRLLEEDTTQTAFGFWLFPLDAFGPLPRSPHDVFANTPPTFVDLTSARPDLALVELPHY
;
A
#
# COMPACT_ATOMS: atom_id res chain seq x y z
N MET A 1 -2.03 0.63 -31.76
CA MET A 1 -1.38 0.23 -33.04
C MET A 1 -1.98 -1.10 -33.45
N PRO A 2 -2.15 -1.43 -34.74
CA PRO A 2 -2.42 -2.81 -35.15
C PRO A 2 -1.37 -3.71 -34.50
N GLY A 3 -1.81 -4.78 -33.84
CA GLY A 3 -0.97 -5.60 -32.96
C GLY A 3 0.25 -6.17 -33.68
N GLN A 4 1.38 -6.22 -32.98
CA GLN A 4 2.55 -6.94 -33.47
C GLN A 4 2.16 -8.39 -33.79
N PRO A 5 2.83 -9.06 -34.75
CA PRO A 5 2.60 -10.48 -34.95
C PRO A 5 2.95 -11.27 -33.68
N PRO A 6 2.34 -12.45 -33.45
CA PRO A 6 2.70 -13.29 -32.32
C PRO A 6 4.20 -13.65 -32.37
N PRO A 7 4.83 -13.93 -31.22
CA PRO A 7 6.24 -14.29 -31.16
C PRO A 7 6.58 -15.48 -32.04
N THR A 8 7.66 -15.38 -32.80
CA THR A 8 8.20 -16.49 -33.63
C THR A 8 9.30 -17.28 -32.90
N ALA A 9 9.74 -16.79 -31.73
CA ALA A 9 10.69 -17.46 -30.87
C ALA A 9 10.45 -17.13 -29.39
N ILE A 10 10.72 -18.11 -28.51
CA ILE A 10 10.74 -17.96 -27.05
C ILE A 10 12.04 -18.59 -26.54
N ALA A 11 12.71 -17.94 -25.58
CA ALA A 11 14.00 -18.39 -25.05
C ALA A 11 15.05 -18.68 -26.15
N GLY A 12 15.02 -17.90 -27.24
CA GLY A 12 15.91 -18.08 -28.39
C GLY A 12 15.61 -19.29 -29.28
N LYS A 13 14.52 -20.02 -29.00
CA LYS A 13 14.08 -21.18 -29.79
C LYS A 13 12.86 -20.87 -30.64
N PRO A 14 12.78 -21.37 -31.89
CA PRO A 14 11.64 -21.12 -32.76
C PRO A 14 10.37 -21.76 -32.22
N VAL A 15 9.27 -20.99 -32.24
CA VAL A 15 7.94 -21.46 -31.86
C VAL A 15 6.94 -21.20 -32.98
N SER A 16 5.96 -22.09 -33.11
CA SER A 16 4.81 -21.87 -33.96
C SER A 16 3.87 -20.82 -33.35
N PRO A 17 2.95 -20.23 -34.13
CA PRO A 17 2.05 -19.18 -33.65
C PRO A 17 1.02 -19.60 -32.60
N ILE A 18 0.95 -20.89 -32.24
CA ILE A 18 0.06 -21.46 -31.22
C ILE A 18 0.88 -22.49 -30.43
N GLY A 19 0.85 -22.39 -29.10
CA GLY A 19 1.44 -23.38 -28.19
C GLY A 19 0.39 -24.25 -27.52
N TYR A 20 0.77 -24.93 -26.43
CA TYR A 20 -0.10 -25.88 -25.74
C TYR A 20 0.03 -25.80 -24.21
N GLY A 21 -1.09 -25.53 -23.54
CA GLY A 21 -1.17 -25.47 -22.08
C GLY A 21 -1.54 -26.83 -21.48
N MET A 22 -0.71 -27.35 -20.57
CA MET A 22 -0.81 -28.74 -20.11
C MET A 22 -1.57 -28.93 -18.78
N MET A 23 -1.95 -27.84 -18.10
CA MET A 23 -2.49 -27.87 -16.73
C MET A 23 -3.60 -28.92 -16.52
N ASN A 24 -4.60 -28.97 -17.41
CA ASN A 24 -5.75 -29.85 -17.25
C ASN A 24 -5.49 -31.33 -17.55
N LEU A 25 -4.33 -31.69 -18.12
CA LEU A 25 -3.98 -33.09 -18.38
C LEU A 25 -3.73 -33.88 -17.09
N THR A 26 -3.29 -33.20 -16.03
CA THR A 26 -2.84 -33.86 -14.79
C THR A 26 -3.46 -33.26 -13.53
N LEU A 27 -3.93 -32.00 -13.55
CA LEU A 27 -4.42 -31.32 -12.34
C LEU A 27 -5.57 -32.04 -11.63
N TYR A 28 -6.56 -32.54 -12.39
CA TYR A 28 -7.79 -33.13 -11.86
C TYR A 28 -7.75 -34.67 -11.79
N GLY A 29 -6.72 -35.32 -12.33
CA GLY A 29 -6.61 -36.79 -12.33
C GLY A 29 -7.70 -37.52 -13.14
N THR A 30 -8.47 -36.82 -13.99
CA THR A 30 -9.58 -37.38 -14.76
C THR A 30 -9.19 -37.88 -16.16
N VAL A 31 -7.97 -37.58 -16.61
CA VAL A 31 -7.47 -37.96 -17.93
C VAL A 31 -6.53 -39.15 -17.77
N SER A 32 -6.75 -40.21 -18.55
CA SER A 32 -5.85 -41.36 -18.55
C SER A 32 -4.45 -40.95 -19.07
N ARG A 33 -3.41 -41.62 -18.59
CA ARG A 33 -2.03 -41.33 -19.03
C ARG A 33 -1.87 -41.47 -20.54
N ASP A 34 -2.48 -42.49 -21.13
CA ASP A 34 -2.45 -42.72 -22.57
C ASP A 34 -3.16 -41.62 -23.36
N ASP A 35 -4.31 -41.13 -22.89
CA ASP A 35 -5.03 -40.04 -23.58
C ASP A 35 -4.31 -38.70 -23.44
N ALA A 36 -3.62 -38.47 -22.32
CA ALA A 36 -2.75 -37.32 -22.17
C ALA A 36 -1.56 -37.37 -23.15
N ILE A 37 -0.92 -38.54 -23.31
CA ILE A 37 0.14 -38.76 -24.30
C ILE A 37 -0.38 -38.56 -25.74
N LYS A 38 -1.57 -39.08 -26.08
CA LYS A 38 -2.20 -38.83 -27.39
C LYS A 38 -2.42 -37.35 -27.64
N SER A 39 -2.83 -36.59 -26.62
CA SER A 39 -3.05 -35.15 -26.74
C SER A 39 -1.74 -34.38 -26.96
N LEU A 40 -0.65 -34.76 -26.28
CA LEU A 40 0.69 -34.22 -26.53
C LEU A 40 1.20 -34.55 -27.94
N LYS A 41 0.98 -35.80 -28.40
CA LYS A 41 1.34 -36.19 -29.75
C LYS A 41 0.59 -35.37 -30.81
N ALA A 42 -0.71 -35.17 -30.62
CA ALA A 42 -1.51 -34.32 -31.48
C ALA A 42 -1.01 -32.85 -31.49
N ALA A 43 -0.54 -32.32 -30.35
CA ALA A 43 0.01 -30.97 -30.28
C ALA A 43 1.23 -30.82 -31.20
N ILE A 44 2.23 -31.68 -31.05
CA ILE A 44 3.46 -31.57 -31.85
C ILE A 44 3.23 -31.90 -33.34
N GLU A 45 2.34 -32.86 -33.65
CA GLU A 45 1.98 -33.20 -35.04
C GLU A 45 1.27 -32.05 -35.77
N ASN A 46 0.57 -31.19 -35.03
CA ASN A 46 -0.06 -29.98 -35.57
C ASN A 46 0.80 -28.72 -35.39
N GLY A 47 2.09 -28.89 -35.04
CA GLY A 47 3.06 -27.80 -34.94
C GLY A 47 2.99 -26.99 -33.66
N ALA A 48 2.10 -27.29 -32.70
CA ALA A 48 2.07 -26.62 -31.41
C ALA A 48 3.24 -27.07 -30.54
N ASN A 49 4.38 -26.39 -30.70
CA ASN A 49 5.68 -26.83 -30.19
C ASN A 49 6.16 -26.08 -28.94
N PHE A 50 5.46 -25.04 -28.50
CA PHE A 50 5.69 -24.42 -27.19
C PHE A 50 4.77 -25.08 -26.15
N TRP A 51 5.33 -25.82 -25.20
CA TRP A 51 4.57 -26.56 -24.19
C TRP A 51 4.74 -25.95 -22.82
N ASN A 52 3.63 -25.66 -22.15
CA ASN A 52 3.62 -25.06 -20.82
C ASN A 52 3.13 -26.08 -19.77
N GLY A 53 4.06 -26.54 -18.95
CA GLY A 53 3.85 -27.43 -17.82
C GLY A 53 4.13 -26.75 -16.48
N GLY A 54 3.95 -27.49 -15.39
CA GLY A 54 4.22 -27.01 -14.04
C GLY A 54 4.25 -28.12 -13.00
N LEU A 55 5.04 -27.91 -11.95
CA LEU A 55 5.20 -28.83 -10.83
C LEU A 55 3.91 -29.04 -10.03
N PHE A 56 3.10 -27.99 -9.93
CA PHE A 56 1.83 -27.98 -9.21
C PHE A 56 0.63 -28.41 -10.07
N TYR A 57 0.85 -28.77 -11.34
CA TYR A 57 -0.20 -29.29 -12.22
C TYR A 57 -0.44 -30.77 -11.93
N GLY A 58 -1.09 -31.06 -10.81
CA GLY A 58 -1.31 -32.43 -10.31
C GLY A 58 -0.56 -32.68 -8.99
N PRO A 59 -0.62 -33.90 -8.45
CA PRO A 59 0.15 -34.29 -7.28
C PRO A 59 1.65 -34.44 -7.64
N PRO A 60 2.58 -34.38 -6.66
CA PRO A 60 4.03 -34.41 -6.92
C PRO A 60 4.53 -35.61 -7.74
N ASP A 61 3.85 -36.75 -7.64
CA ASP A 61 4.17 -38.01 -8.33
C ASP A 61 3.44 -38.19 -9.67
N SER A 62 2.45 -37.36 -9.98
CA SER A 62 1.64 -37.45 -11.21
C SER A 62 1.31 -36.07 -11.78
N ASN A 63 2.32 -35.22 -11.88
CA ASN A 63 2.21 -33.89 -12.49
C ASN A 63 2.63 -33.90 -13.98
N SER A 64 2.58 -32.72 -14.58
CA SER A 64 2.93 -32.55 -16.01
C SER A 64 4.37 -32.95 -16.35
N LEU A 65 5.32 -32.91 -15.41
CA LEU A 65 6.73 -33.24 -15.69
C LEU A 65 6.93 -34.75 -15.75
N THR A 66 6.26 -35.53 -14.89
CA THR A 66 6.28 -36.99 -15.05
C THR A 66 5.61 -37.38 -16.36
N LEU A 67 4.54 -36.68 -16.77
CA LEU A 67 3.88 -36.89 -18.07
C LEU A 67 4.85 -36.66 -19.23
N LEU A 68 5.61 -35.57 -19.17
CA LEU A 68 6.62 -35.26 -20.17
C LEU A 68 7.72 -36.33 -20.20
N LYS A 69 8.18 -36.81 -19.04
CA LYS A 69 9.14 -37.93 -18.96
C LYS A 69 8.63 -39.16 -19.70
N ASP A 70 7.41 -39.61 -19.41
CA ASP A 70 6.83 -40.79 -20.07
C ASP A 70 6.67 -40.56 -21.56
N TYR A 71 6.23 -39.37 -21.95
CA TYR A 71 6.04 -38.99 -23.34
C TYR A 71 7.36 -39.02 -24.12
N PHE A 72 8.40 -38.34 -23.65
CA PHE A 72 9.70 -38.29 -24.33
C PHE A 72 10.49 -39.60 -24.23
N THR A 73 10.21 -40.45 -23.24
CA THR A 73 10.71 -41.83 -23.23
C THR A 73 10.09 -42.65 -24.36
N LYS A 74 8.80 -42.43 -24.63
CA LYS A 74 8.06 -43.12 -25.70
C LYS A 74 8.34 -42.53 -27.09
N TYR A 75 8.57 -41.23 -27.20
CA TYR A 75 8.81 -40.48 -28.44
C TYR A 75 10.05 -39.56 -28.31
N PRO A 76 11.25 -40.12 -28.14
CA PRO A 76 12.47 -39.33 -27.95
C PRO A 76 12.80 -38.41 -29.14
N GLU A 77 12.32 -38.75 -30.34
CA GLU A 77 12.48 -37.94 -31.54
C GLU A 77 11.71 -36.61 -31.52
N ASP A 78 10.72 -36.47 -30.63
CA ASP A 78 9.93 -35.25 -30.50
C ASP A 78 10.53 -34.25 -29.50
N ALA A 79 11.38 -34.71 -28.58
CA ALA A 79 12.05 -33.86 -27.60
C ALA A 79 12.76 -32.63 -28.22
N PRO A 80 13.64 -32.75 -29.24
CA PRO A 80 14.32 -31.59 -29.81
C PRO A 80 13.39 -30.61 -30.56
N LYS A 81 12.12 -30.99 -30.80
CA LYS A 81 11.14 -30.14 -31.49
C LYS A 81 10.35 -29.25 -30.53
N VAL A 82 10.33 -29.60 -29.24
CA VAL A 82 9.55 -28.92 -28.21
C VAL A 82 10.38 -27.82 -27.55
N VAL A 83 9.73 -26.68 -27.30
CA VAL A 83 10.20 -25.62 -26.40
C VAL A 83 9.41 -25.74 -25.11
N LEU A 84 10.08 -26.15 -24.03
CA LEU A 84 9.43 -26.48 -22.77
C LEU A 84 9.50 -25.31 -21.76
N SER A 85 8.34 -24.75 -21.43
CA SER A 85 8.15 -23.87 -20.27
C SER A 85 7.66 -24.67 -19.06
N VAL A 86 8.30 -24.45 -17.91
CA VAL A 86 7.96 -25.09 -16.63
C VAL A 86 7.68 -24.05 -15.56
N LYS A 87 6.49 -24.12 -14.96
CA LYS A 87 6.14 -23.34 -13.77
C LYS A 87 6.48 -24.04 -12.47
N GLY A 88 7.12 -23.31 -11.56
CA GLY A 88 7.51 -23.78 -10.23
C GLY A 88 7.42 -22.69 -9.17
N ALA A 89 8.17 -22.87 -8.06
CA ALA A 89 8.23 -21.90 -6.96
C ALA A 89 6.85 -21.58 -6.36
N TYR A 90 6.06 -22.62 -6.07
CA TYR A 90 4.69 -22.50 -5.57
C TYR A 90 4.31 -23.65 -4.65
N ASN A 91 3.83 -23.30 -3.46
CA ASN A 91 3.34 -24.25 -2.47
C ASN A 91 1.85 -24.55 -2.70
N ARG A 92 1.57 -25.75 -3.20
CA ARG A 92 0.19 -26.19 -3.45
C ARG A 92 -0.63 -26.37 -2.16
N ALA A 93 0.01 -26.69 -1.04
CA ALA A 93 -0.71 -26.95 0.21
C ALA A 93 -1.24 -25.65 0.84
N THR A 94 -0.45 -24.58 0.75
CA THR A 94 -0.80 -23.27 1.31
C THR A 94 -1.32 -22.27 0.27
N PHE A 95 -1.27 -22.62 -1.02
CA PHE A 95 -1.58 -21.74 -2.15
C PHE A 95 -0.74 -20.45 -2.16
N THR A 96 0.55 -20.56 -1.85
CA THR A 96 1.46 -19.40 -1.77
C THR A 96 2.64 -19.55 -2.73
N PRO A 97 3.10 -18.44 -3.35
CA PRO A 97 4.38 -18.42 -4.05
C PRO A 97 5.54 -18.64 -3.08
N GLU A 98 6.61 -19.27 -3.56
CA GLU A 98 7.85 -19.49 -2.81
C GLU A 98 9.03 -19.10 -3.71
N CYS A 99 9.31 -17.80 -3.82
CA CYS A 99 10.34 -17.30 -4.75
C CYS A 99 11.69 -16.98 -4.07
N SER A 100 11.96 -17.52 -2.88
CA SER A 100 13.28 -17.36 -2.26
C SER A 100 14.35 -18.06 -3.10
N PRO A 101 15.63 -17.65 -3.04
CA PRO A 101 16.69 -18.30 -3.79
C PRO A 101 16.75 -19.82 -3.60
N GLU A 102 16.55 -20.28 -2.36
CA GLU A 102 16.55 -21.70 -2.01
C GLU A 102 15.32 -22.43 -2.59
N ALA A 103 14.14 -21.82 -2.52
CA ALA A 103 12.91 -22.40 -3.01
C ALA A 103 12.90 -22.50 -4.55
N ILE A 104 13.40 -21.48 -5.25
CA ILE A 104 13.55 -21.51 -6.71
C ILE A 104 14.52 -22.61 -7.11
N ARG A 105 15.70 -22.69 -6.46
CA ARG A 105 16.71 -23.73 -6.74
C ARG A 105 16.15 -25.13 -6.48
N ALA A 106 15.48 -25.34 -5.35
CA ALA A 106 14.82 -26.61 -5.03
C ALA A 106 13.74 -26.97 -6.05
N SER A 107 12.96 -25.98 -6.50
CA SER A 107 11.93 -26.17 -7.52
C SER A 107 12.54 -26.56 -8.87
N VAL A 108 13.63 -25.93 -9.29
CA VAL A 108 14.32 -26.29 -10.54
C VAL A 108 14.97 -27.67 -10.44
N ASP A 109 15.62 -27.98 -9.31
CA ASP A 109 16.23 -29.29 -9.09
C ASP A 109 15.19 -30.41 -9.10
N GLU A 110 14.02 -30.19 -8.49
CA GLU A 110 12.91 -31.15 -8.54
C GLU A 110 12.36 -31.30 -9.97
N ALA A 111 12.23 -30.20 -10.71
CA ALA A 111 11.77 -30.25 -12.09
C ALA A 111 12.73 -31.08 -12.97
N LEU A 112 14.04 -30.84 -12.84
CA LEU A 112 15.07 -31.61 -13.55
C LEU A 112 15.06 -33.09 -13.13
N ARG A 113 14.89 -33.37 -11.83
CA ARG A 113 14.79 -34.73 -11.31
C ARG A 113 13.58 -35.48 -11.89
N LEU A 114 12.43 -34.82 -12.00
CA LEU A 114 11.22 -35.43 -12.57
C LEU A 114 11.31 -35.64 -14.08
N LEU A 115 11.96 -34.71 -14.80
CA LEU A 115 12.23 -34.87 -16.24
C LEU A 115 13.29 -35.95 -16.51
N ASP A 116 14.17 -36.24 -15.54
CA ASP A 116 15.13 -37.35 -15.58
C ASP A 116 15.98 -37.35 -16.87
N GLY A 117 16.41 -36.16 -17.29
CA GLY A 117 17.24 -35.97 -18.50
C GLY A 117 16.53 -36.18 -19.83
N THR A 118 15.22 -36.44 -19.85
CA THR A 118 14.46 -36.63 -21.11
C THR A 118 14.25 -35.35 -21.92
N HIS A 119 14.28 -34.19 -21.26
CA HIS A 119 14.19 -32.87 -21.89
C HIS A 119 14.82 -31.79 -20.99
N PRO A 120 15.52 -30.78 -21.54
CA PRO A 120 15.95 -29.61 -20.77
C PRO A 120 14.78 -28.69 -20.40
N ILE A 121 14.95 -27.81 -19.41
CA ILE A 121 13.97 -26.74 -19.14
C ILE A 121 14.39 -25.52 -19.96
N ASP A 122 13.62 -25.16 -20.99
CA ASP A 122 13.97 -24.04 -21.87
C ASP A 122 13.60 -22.69 -21.27
N LEU A 123 12.47 -22.65 -20.59
CA LEU A 123 11.96 -21.49 -19.87
C LEU A 123 11.48 -21.95 -18.49
N PHE A 124 12.01 -21.38 -17.43
CA PHE A 124 11.46 -21.58 -16.09
C PHE A 124 10.75 -20.32 -15.62
N GLU A 125 9.56 -20.50 -15.03
CA GLU A 125 8.73 -19.40 -14.56
C GLU A 125 8.35 -19.64 -13.10
N CYS A 126 8.64 -18.68 -12.23
CA CYS A 126 7.97 -18.64 -10.93
C CYS A 126 6.47 -18.45 -11.18
N ALA A 127 5.63 -19.30 -10.59
CA ALA A 127 4.22 -19.35 -10.94
C ALA A 127 3.48 -18.04 -10.63
N ARG A 128 3.94 -17.32 -9.62
CA ARG A 128 3.46 -16.00 -9.16
C ARG A 128 4.64 -15.24 -8.56
N ILE A 129 4.47 -13.93 -8.35
CA ILE A 129 5.41 -13.14 -7.55
C ILE A 129 5.18 -13.44 -6.08
N ASP A 130 6.27 -13.69 -5.36
CA ASP A 130 6.29 -13.74 -3.91
C ASP A 130 6.47 -12.31 -3.38
N PRO A 131 5.53 -11.77 -2.58
CA PRO A 131 5.64 -10.38 -2.12
C PRO A 131 6.72 -10.24 -1.04
N THR A 132 7.19 -11.36 -0.47
CA THR A 132 8.23 -11.40 0.54
C THR A 132 9.63 -11.47 -0.08
N VAL A 133 9.73 -11.64 -1.40
CA VAL A 133 11.01 -11.70 -2.11
C VAL A 133 11.08 -10.59 -3.16
N PRO A 134 12.06 -9.67 -3.09
CA PRO A 134 12.27 -8.67 -4.14
C PRO A 134 12.42 -9.34 -5.51
N VAL A 135 11.73 -8.82 -6.52
CA VAL A 135 11.79 -9.37 -7.89
C VAL A 135 13.24 -9.42 -8.42
N GLU A 136 14.08 -8.49 -8.00
CA GLU A 136 15.49 -8.45 -8.39
C GLU A 136 16.29 -9.65 -7.87
N ASP A 137 15.98 -10.16 -6.67
CA ASP A 137 16.63 -11.34 -6.08
C ASP A 137 16.13 -12.64 -6.70
N MET A 138 14.82 -12.70 -6.97
CA MET A 138 14.23 -13.78 -7.78
C MET A 138 14.93 -13.86 -9.15
N VAL A 139 15.07 -12.73 -9.85
CA VAL A 139 15.72 -12.68 -11.18
C VAL A 139 17.21 -13.00 -11.08
N ARG A 140 17.94 -12.50 -10.08
CA ARG A 140 19.36 -12.87 -9.86
C ARG A 140 19.53 -14.37 -9.70
N THR A 141 18.68 -15.02 -8.90
CA THR A 141 18.70 -16.47 -8.71
C THR A 141 18.45 -17.22 -10.02
N LEU A 142 17.45 -16.79 -10.79
CA LEU A 142 17.13 -17.39 -12.09
C LEU A 142 18.29 -17.23 -13.08
N VAL A 143 18.97 -16.08 -13.09
CA VAL A 143 20.16 -15.84 -13.91
C VAL A 143 21.33 -16.72 -13.50
N GLU A 144 21.52 -17.00 -12.21
CA GLU A 144 22.51 -17.98 -11.75
C GLU A 144 22.19 -19.39 -12.26
N LEU A 145 20.92 -19.80 -12.20
CA LEU A 145 20.48 -21.09 -12.72
C LEU A 145 20.65 -21.21 -14.25
N ILE A 146 20.53 -20.11 -14.99
CA ILE A 146 20.89 -20.03 -16.41
C ILE A 146 22.40 -20.24 -16.59
N LYS A 147 23.24 -19.55 -15.81
CA LYS A 147 24.71 -19.69 -15.86
C LYS A 147 25.19 -21.09 -15.49
N GLU A 148 24.49 -21.74 -14.56
CA GLU A 148 24.71 -23.14 -14.17
C GLU A 148 24.26 -24.15 -15.24
N GLY A 149 23.53 -23.69 -16.27
CA GLY A 149 23.01 -24.55 -17.33
C GLY A 149 21.82 -25.42 -16.91
N LYS A 150 21.19 -25.12 -15.75
CA LYS A 150 20.04 -25.86 -15.24
C LYS A 150 18.74 -25.50 -15.98
N ILE A 151 18.64 -24.26 -16.45
CA ILE A 151 17.54 -23.75 -17.25
C ILE A 151 18.10 -22.95 -18.43
N GLY A 152 17.39 -22.92 -19.56
CA GLY A 152 17.81 -22.17 -20.75
C GLY A 152 17.59 -20.65 -20.62
N SER A 153 16.44 -20.27 -20.05
CA SER A 153 16.06 -18.90 -19.75
C SER A 153 14.98 -18.86 -18.66
N TYR A 154 14.52 -17.66 -18.32
CA TYR A 154 13.43 -17.46 -17.38
C TYR A 154 12.32 -16.57 -17.95
N GLY A 155 11.10 -16.75 -17.45
CA GLY A 155 9.94 -15.91 -17.75
C GLY A 155 9.24 -15.43 -16.49
N LEU A 156 8.29 -14.52 -16.65
CA LEU A 156 7.46 -13.98 -15.57
C LEU A 156 6.00 -14.40 -15.79
N SER A 157 5.29 -14.74 -14.71
CA SER A 157 3.88 -15.11 -14.79
C SER A 157 3.02 -14.23 -13.88
N GLU A 158 1.90 -13.73 -14.41
CA GLU A 158 0.91 -12.90 -13.67
C GLU A 158 1.54 -11.70 -12.95
N VAL A 159 2.27 -10.89 -13.72
CA VAL A 159 2.96 -9.68 -13.25
C VAL A 159 2.35 -8.41 -13.84
N ASN A 160 2.52 -7.27 -13.15
CA ASN A 160 2.16 -5.96 -13.68
C ASN A 160 3.34 -5.32 -14.46
N ALA A 161 3.07 -4.21 -15.14
CA ALA A 161 4.06 -3.47 -15.93
C ALA A 161 5.30 -3.05 -15.13
N GLN A 162 5.14 -2.65 -13.87
CA GLN A 162 6.24 -2.21 -13.02
C GLN A 162 7.18 -3.38 -12.67
N THR A 163 6.63 -4.54 -12.34
CA THR A 163 7.39 -5.76 -12.07
C THR A 163 8.17 -6.21 -13.31
N ILE A 164 7.56 -6.13 -14.51
CA ILE A 164 8.25 -6.46 -15.78
C ILE A 164 9.47 -5.55 -15.97
N ARG A 165 9.34 -4.23 -15.76
CA ARG A 165 10.44 -3.28 -15.91
C ARG A 165 11.56 -3.51 -14.91
N ARG A 166 11.22 -3.77 -13.65
CA ARG A 166 12.19 -4.08 -12.59
C ARG A 166 12.97 -5.36 -12.89
N ALA A 167 12.27 -6.43 -13.29
CA ALA A 167 12.90 -7.68 -13.70
C ALA A 167 13.82 -7.48 -14.91
N HIS A 168 13.33 -6.82 -15.96
CA HIS A 168 14.08 -6.52 -17.17
C HIS A 168 15.35 -5.71 -16.90
N ALA A 169 15.31 -4.75 -15.95
CA ALA A 169 16.47 -3.95 -15.57
C ALA A 169 17.61 -4.78 -14.95
N VAL A 170 17.30 -5.92 -14.33
CA VAL A 170 18.32 -6.87 -13.82
C VAL A 170 18.79 -7.79 -14.93
N HIS A 171 17.85 -8.41 -15.65
CA HIS A 171 18.11 -9.24 -16.82
C HIS A 171 16.83 -9.37 -17.65
N PRO A 172 16.82 -9.20 -18.98
CA PRO A 172 15.61 -9.33 -19.78
C PRO A 172 14.96 -10.73 -19.63
N PRO A 173 13.65 -10.84 -19.31
CA PRO A 173 12.95 -12.11 -19.35
C PRO A 173 12.72 -12.57 -20.80
N ALA A 174 12.70 -13.89 -21.03
CA ALA A 174 12.44 -14.44 -22.36
C ALA A 174 10.94 -14.59 -22.70
N GLY A 175 10.06 -14.31 -21.73
CA GLY A 175 8.62 -14.26 -21.94
C GLY A 175 7.88 -13.75 -20.71
N VAL A 176 6.68 -13.20 -20.93
CA VAL A 176 5.70 -12.89 -19.88
C VAL A 176 4.43 -13.68 -20.16
N GLU A 177 4.04 -14.55 -19.24
CA GLU A 177 2.80 -15.29 -19.31
C GLU A 177 1.67 -14.59 -18.52
N ILE A 178 0.54 -14.31 -19.18
CA ILE A 178 -0.59 -13.59 -18.60
C ILE A 178 -1.94 -14.17 -19.07
N GLU A 179 -2.98 -14.05 -18.24
CA GLU A 179 -4.33 -14.38 -18.67
C GLU A 179 -4.84 -13.38 -19.72
N LEU A 180 -5.16 -13.86 -20.92
CA LEU A 180 -5.71 -13.01 -21.97
C LEU A 180 -6.77 -13.77 -22.79
N SER A 181 -7.96 -13.19 -22.86
CA SER A 181 -9.08 -13.70 -23.67
C SER A 181 -10.02 -12.55 -24.04
N LEU A 182 -11.03 -12.83 -24.87
CA LEU A 182 -12.12 -11.87 -25.12
C LEU A 182 -12.87 -11.48 -23.82
N PHE A 183 -12.81 -12.35 -22.80
CA PHE A 183 -13.43 -12.14 -21.49
C PHE A 183 -12.50 -11.48 -20.46
N SER A 184 -11.19 -11.56 -20.66
CA SER A 184 -10.16 -11.15 -19.70
C SER A 184 -9.13 -10.29 -20.42
N ARG A 185 -9.36 -8.97 -20.44
CA ARG A 185 -8.64 -8.00 -21.30
C ARG A 185 -7.72 -7.03 -20.54
N HIS A 186 -7.58 -7.17 -19.22
CA HIS A 186 -6.78 -6.28 -18.37
C HIS A 186 -5.34 -6.06 -18.87
N ALA A 187 -4.72 -7.08 -19.48
CA ALA A 187 -3.37 -6.98 -20.04
C ALA A 187 -3.25 -5.97 -21.20
N LEU A 188 -4.37 -5.62 -21.85
CA LEU A 188 -4.45 -4.69 -22.98
C LEU A 188 -4.72 -3.23 -22.55
N GLU A 189 -4.82 -2.96 -21.26
CA GLU A 189 -4.95 -1.58 -20.77
C GLU A 189 -3.77 -0.72 -21.23
N LYS A 190 -4.06 0.53 -21.59
CA LYS A 190 -3.05 1.46 -22.13
C LYS A 190 -1.94 1.72 -21.11
N GLY A 191 -0.69 1.52 -21.51
CA GLY A 191 0.47 1.57 -20.62
C GLY A 191 0.61 0.35 -19.71
N GLY A 192 -0.23 -0.67 -19.90
CA GLY A 192 -0.25 -1.91 -19.13
C GLY A 192 0.80 -2.94 -19.57
N ILE A 193 0.45 -4.21 -19.39
CA ILE A 193 1.35 -5.35 -19.57
C ILE A 193 1.79 -5.50 -21.02
N VAL A 194 0.83 -5.53 -21.95
CA VAL A 194 1.11 -5.75 -23.38
C VAL A 194 1.93 -4.61 -23.97
N ASP A 195 1.57 -3.36 -23.68
CA ASP A 195 2.34 -2.19 -24.10
C ASP A 195 3.78 -2.21 -23.56
N THR A 196 3.96 -2.57 -22.29
CA THR A 196 5.29 -2.66 -21.66
C THR A 196 6.14 -3.77 -22.27
N CYS A 197 5.56 -4.94 -22.53
CA CYS A 197 6.26 -6.03 -23.20
C CYS A 197 6.67 -5.65 -24.63
N HIS A 198 5.79 -5.00 -25.40
CA HIS A 198 6.11 -4.52 -26.74
C HIS A 198 7.21 -3.47 -26.73
N GLU A 199 7.18 -2.52 -25.79
CA GLU A 199 8.22 -1.50 -25.61
C GLU A 199 9.59 -2.13 -25.33
N LEU A 200 9.64 -3.17 -24.49
CA LEU A 200 10.86 -3.84 -24.07
C LEU A 200 11.28 -4.99 -25.02
N GLY A 201 10.48 -5.30 -26.04
CA GLY A 201 10.74 -6.42 -26.95
C GLY A 201 10.63 -7.80 -26.30
N ILE A 202 9.78 -7.94 -25.27
CA ILE A 202 9.57 -9.19 -24.52
C ILE A 202 8.39 -9.96 -25.13
N PRO A 203 8.56 -11.24 -25.50
CA PRO A 203 7.46 -12.08 -25.96
C PRO A 203 6.36 -12.26 -24.92
N ILE A 204 5.10 -12.35 -25.35
CA ILE A 204 3.95 -12.56 -24.46
C ILE A 204 3.34 -13.93 -24.73
N ILE A 205 3.01 -14.65 -23.67
CA ILE A 205 2.35 -15.95 -23.71
C ILE A 205 0.97 -15.80 -23.05
N GLY A 206 -0.09 -16.20 -23.76
CA GLY A 206 -1.46 -16.04 -23.31
C GLY A 206 -2.06 -17.35 -22.84
N TYR A 207 -2.37 -17.46 -21.54
CA TYR A 207 -3.14 -18.59 -21.02
C TYR A 207 -4.63 -18.25 -20.84
N SER A 208 -5.45 -19.28 -20.64
CA SER A 208 -6.92 -19.14 -20.51
C SER A 208 -7.58 -18.46 -21.72
N VAL A 209 -7.01 -18.62 -22.93
CA VAL A 209 -7.49 -17.95 -24.15
C VAL A 209 -8.92 -18.31 -24.55
N LEU A 210 -9.47 -19.40 -23.97
CA LEU A 210 -10.85 -19.84 -24.13
C LEU A 210 -11.75 -19.54 -22.91
N ASP A 211 -11.24 -18.77 -21.94
CA ASP A 211 -11.87 -18.36 -20.67
C ASP A 211 -12.65 -19.50 -19.99
N ARG A 212 -11.93 -20.59 -19.68
CA ARG A 212 -12.49 -21.76 -18.98
C ARG A 212 -13.73 -22.38 -19.65
N GLY A 213 -13.84 -22.26 -20.97
CA GLY A 213 -14.87 -22.91 -21.76
C GLY A 213 -15.91 -21.96 -22.37
N TRP A 214 -15.97 -20.69 -21.95
CA TRP A 214 -16.88 -19.69 -22.53
C TRP A 214 -16.78 -19.64 -24.06
N LEU A 215 -15.56 -19.68 -24.59
CA LEU A 215 -15.31 -19.46 -26.02
C LEU A 215 -15.22 -20.77 -26.82
N THR A 216 -15.90 -21.83 -26.35
CA THR A 216 -15.94 -23.15 -27.02
C THR A 216 -17.26 -23.40 -27.77
N GLY A 217 -18.27 -22.60 -27.49
CA GLY A 217 -19.64 -22.78 -27.99
C GLY A 217 -20.45 -23.89 -27.30
N GLN A 218 -19.92 -24.48 -26.22
CA GLN A 218 -20.59 -25.57 -25.50
C GLN A 218 -21.47 -25.11 -24.34
N LEU A 219 -21.29 -23.88 -23.85
CA LEU A 219 -22.03 -23.35 -22.71
C LEU A 219 -23.14 -22.42 -23.19
N LYS A 220 -24.38 -22.88 -23.10
CA LYS A 220 -25.61 -22.16 -23.47
C LYS A 220 -26.44 -21.82 -22.25
N THR A 221 -26.48 -22.72 -21.28
CA THR A 221 -27.13 -22.55 -20.00
C THR A 221 -26.21 -23.03 -18.87
N LEU A 222 -26.55 -22.66 -17.63
CA LEU A 222 -25.82 -23.15 -16.46
C LEU A 222 -25.87 -24.68 -16.31
N ASP A 223 -26.89 -25.33 -16.87
CA ASP A 223 -27.06 -26.78 -16.81
C ASP A 223 -26.08 -27.54 -17.73
N ASP A 224 -25.40 -26.84 -18.65
CA ASP A 224 -24.34 -27.42 -19.48
C ASP A 224 -23.05 -27.67 -18.68
N LEU A 225 -22.94 -27.08 -17.48
CA LEU A 225 -21.87 -27.40 -16.54
C LEU A 225 -22.22 -28.68 -15.76
N PRO A 226 -21.28 -29.64 -15.62
CA PRO A 226 -21.46 -30.76 -14.70
C PRO A 226 -21.72 -30.26 -13.28
N LYS A 227 -22.60 -30.95 -12.53
CA LYS A 227 -23.01 -30.54 -11.19
C LYS A 227 -21.85 -30.28 -10.21
N ASP A 228 -20.79 -31.06 -10.31
CA ASP A 228 -19.61 -30.98 -9.43
C ASP A 228 -18.47 -30.13 -10.04
N ASP A 229 -18.76 -29.36 -11.09
CA ASP A 229 -17.76 -28.52 -11.75
C ASP A 229 -17.39 -27.31 -10.89
N VAL A 230 -16.08 -27.12 -10.68
CA VAL A 230 -15.54 -26.02 -9.89
C VAL A 230 -15.97 -24.64 -10.39
N ARG A 231 -16.31 -24.51 -11.68
CA ARG A 231 -16.79 -23.26 -12.29
C ARG A 231 -18.09 -22.76 -11.65
N HIS A 232 -18.91 -23.62 -11.04
CA HIS A 232 -20.09 -23.17 -10.28
C HIS A 232 -19.75 -22.20 -9.13
N HIS A 233 -18.50 -22.19 -8.65
CA HIS A 233 -18.04 -21.25 -7.63
C HIS A 233 -17.51 -19.93 -8.19
N PHE A 234 -17.26 -19.85 -9.50
CA PHE A 234 -16.67 -18.67 -10.13
C PHE A 234 -17.74 -17.60 -10.36
N PRO A 235 -17.52 -16.33 -9.98
CA PRO A 235 -18.51 -15.27 -10.10
C PRO A 235 -19.09 -15.10 -11.52
N ARG A 236 -18.27 -15.26 -12.56
CA ARG A 236 -18.71 -15.19 -13.97
C ARG A 236 -19.71 -16.27 -14.38
N PHE A 237 -19.77 -17.38 -13.66
CA PHE A 237 -20.65 -18.52 -13.91
C PHE A 237 -21.80 -18.60 -12.90
N ARG A 238 -22.07 -17.52 -12.14
CA ARG A 238 -23.23 -17.46 -11.23
C ARG A 238 -24.50 -17.06 -11.99
N PRO A 239 -25.69 -17.44 -11.48
CA PRO A 239 -26.95 -16.91 -12.01
C PRO A 239 -26.95 -15.38 -12.06
N GLY A 240 -27.52 -14.80 -13.10
CA GLY A 240 -27.50 -13.38 -13.42
C GLY A 240 -26.25 -12.95 -14.20
N ALA A 241 -25.06 -13.43 -13.83
CA ALA A 241 -23.82 -13.18 -14.56
C ALA A 241 -23.73 -14.05 -15.82
N PHE A 242 -24.10 -15.33 -15.72
CA PHE A 242 -24.03 -16.28 -16.82
C PHE A 242 -24.88 -15.83 -18.02
N GLU A 243 -26.13 -15.42 -17.78
CA GLU A 243 -27.08 -14.99 -18.82
C GLU A 243 -26.63 -13.71 -19.54
N GLN A 244 -25.77 -12.91 -18.91
CA GLN A 244 -25.17 -11.73 -19.53
C GLN A 244 -23.93 -12.12 -20.33
N ASN A 245 -23.06 -12.94 -19.72
CA ASN A 245 -21.80 -13.38 -20.28
C ASN A 245 -21.96 -14.27 -21.51
N VAL A 246 -22.98 -15.13 -21.54
CA VAL A 246 -23.26 -16.03 -22.68
C VAL A 246 -23.51 -15.26 -23.98
N LYS A 247 -24.05 -14.04 -23.90
CA LYS A 247 -24.31 -13.20 -25.08
C LYS A 247 -23.03 -12.82 -25.82
N LEU A 248 -21.92 -12.60 -25.10
CA LEU A 248 -20.63 -12.37 -25.73
C LEU A 248 -20.13 -13.63 -26.45
N ALA A 249 -20.27 -14.80 -25.82
CA ALA A 249 -19.90 -16.07 -26.45
C ALA A 249 -20.72 -16.36 -27.72
N GLU A 250 -22.03 -16.10 -27.69
CA GLU A 250 -22.92 -16.25 -28.86
C GLU A 250 -22.54 -15.36 -30.04
N LEU A 251 -21.99 -14.18 -29.79
CA LEU A 251 -21.51 -13.28 -30.85
C LEU A 251 -20.22 -13.81 -31.48
N VAL A 252 -19.29 -14.30 -30.66
CA VAL A 252 -18.08 -14.98 -31.15
C VAL A 252 -18.44 -16.20 -32.00
N GLU A 253 -19.46 -16.96 -31.57
CA GLU A 253 -20.03 -18.05 -32.38
C GLU A 253 -20.65 -17.56 -33.69
N GLY A 254 -21.28 -16.38 -33.69
CA GLY A 254 -21.81 -15.75 -34.89
C GLY A 254 -20.72 -15.49 -35.94
N VAL A 255 -19.59 -14.92 -35.50
CA VAL A 255 -18.40 -14.71 -36.34
C VAL A 255 -17.85 -16.04 -36.84
N ALA A 256 -17.69 -17.01 -35.94
CA ALA A 256 -17.19 -18.34 -36.28
C ALA A 256 -18.07 -19.04 -37.33
N ARG A 257 -19.39 -18.97 -37.19
CA ARG A 257 -20.37 -19.54 -38.13
C ARG A 257 -20.29 -18.88 -39.51
N LYS A 258 -20.16 -17.54 -39.59
CA LYS A 258 -20.01 -16.83 -40.86
C LYS A 258 -18.73 -17.25 -41.60
N LYS A 259 -17.65 -17.50 -40.86
CA LYS A 259 -16.34 -17.90 -41.41
C LYS A 259 -16.21 -19.41 -41.67
N GLY A 260 -17.07 -20.23 -41.08
CA GLY A 260 -17.02 -21.70 -41.22
C GLY A 260 -15.96 -22.36 -40.34
N VAL A 261 -15.67 -21.79 -39.18
CA VAL A 261 -14.65 -22.24 -38.21
C VAL A 261 -15.28 -22.42 -36.82
N THR A 262 -14.51 -22.89 -35.84
CA THR A 262 -15.01 -23.00 -34.47
C THR A 262 -14.87 -21.71 -33.67
N PRO A 263 -15.68 -21.49 -32.63
CA PRO A 263 -15.54 -20.32 -31.75
C PRO A 263 -14.17 -20.27 -31.07
N ALA A 264 -13.61 -21.44 -30.75
CA ALA A 264 -12.28 -21.54 -30.17
C ALA A 264 -11.19 -21.02 -31.13
N GLN A 265 -11.29 -21.35 -32.43
CA GLN A 265 -10.36 -20.84 -33.44
C GLN A 265 -10.45 -19.32 -33.59
N VAL A 266 -11.66 -18.73 -33.53
CA VAL A 266 -11.84 -17.27 -33.53
C VAL A 266 -11.19 -16.63 -32.30
N ALA A 267 -11.43 -17.17 -31.10
CA ALA A 267 -10.85 -16.66 -29.87
C ALA A 267 -9.31 -16.73 -29.88
N ILE A 268 -8.73 -17.87 -30.30
CA ILE A 268 -7.29 -18.07 -30.42
C ILE A 268 -6.69 -17.09 -31.45
N ALA A 269 -7.33 -16.90 -32.60
CA ALA A 269 -6.89 -15.97 -33.62
C ALA A 269 -6.94 -14.51 -33.14
N TRP A 270 -7.99 -14.13 -32.39
CA TRP A 270 -8.09 -12.81 -31.78
C TRP A 270 -6.93 -12.53 -30.81
N VAL A 271 -6.57 -13.51 -29.95
CA VAL A 271 -5.41 -13.39 -29.04
C VAL A 271 -4.10 -13.26 -29.81
N LYS A 272 -3.88 -14.06 -30.87
CA LYS A 272 -2.69 -13.91 -31.73
C LYS A 272 -2.54 -12.50 -32.27
N GLN A 273 -3.64 -11.88 -32.66
CA GLN A 273 -3.67 -10.55 -33.26
C GLN A 273 -3.33 -9.42 -32.25
N GLN A 274 -3.25 -9.76 -30.96
CA GLN A 274 -2.72 -8.87 -29.92
C GLN A 274 -1.19 -8.96 -29.76
N GLY A 275 -0.49 -9.76 -30.56
CA GLY A 275 0.95 -10.00 -30.42
C GLY A 275 1.31 -11.02 -29.35
N VAL A 276 0.39 -11.93 -29.04
CA VAL A 276 0.51 -12.91 -27.96
C VAL A 276 0.55 -14.33 -28.50
N LEU A 277 1.40 -15.19 -27.95
CA LEU A 277 1.43 -16.64 -28.23
C LEU A 277 0.35 -17.34 -27.39
N PRO A 278 -0.81 -17.74 -27.95
CA PRO A 278 -1.83 -18.45 -27.19
C PRO A 278 -1.40 -19.88 -26.87
N ILE A 279 -1.67 -20.34 -25.64
CA ILE A 279 -1.45 -21.73 -25.20
C ILE A 279 -2.78 -22.42 -24.80
N PRO A 280 -3.72 -22.64 -25.75
CA PRO A 280 -4.99 -23.27 -25.44
C PRO A 280 -4.79 -24.66 -24.83
N GLY A 281 -5.43 -24.92 -23.70
CA GLY A 281 -5.44 -26.24 -23.07
C GLY A 281 -6.60 -27.10 -23.58
N ALA A 282 -6.34 -28.38 -23.81
CA ALA A 282 -7.36 -29.39 -24.12
C ALA A 282 -6.92 -30.76 -23.59
N VAL A 283 -7.88 -31.66 -23.36
CA VAL A 283 -7.58 -33.02 -22.86
C VAL A 283 -7.89 -34.12 -23.88
N LYS A 284 -8.41 -33.74 -25.06
CA LYS A 284 -8.76 -34.65 -26.15
C LYS A 284 -7.93 -34.29 -27.38
N ALA A 285 -7.25 -35.27 -27.97
CA ALA A 285 -6.43 -35.10 -29.17
C ALA A 285 -7.16 -34.36 -30.31
N SER A 286 -8.44 -34.67 -30.54
CA SER A 286 -9.24 -33.99 -31.57
C SER A 286 -9.44 -32.49 -31.31
N ARG A 287 -9.53 -32.06 -30.05
CA ARG A 287 -9.60 -30.64 -29.67
C ARG A 287 -8.24 -29.96 -29.79
N VAL A 288 -7.15 -30.68 -29.52
CA VAL A 288 -5.80 -30.17 -29.75
C VAL A 288 -5.58 -29.92 -31.25
N GLU A 289 -5.96 -30.87 -32.10
CA GLU A 289 -5.88 -30.73 -33.55
C GLU A 289 -6.71 -29.54 -34.05
N GLU A 290 -7.95 -29.40 -33.57
CA GLU A 290 -8.84 -28.28 -33.90
C GLU A 290 -8.24 -26.92 -33.49
N ASN A 291 -7.75 -26.81 -32.26
CA ASN A 291 -7.22 -25.56 -31.70
C ASN A 291 -5.85 -25.16 -32.27
N SER A 292 -5.08 -26.12 -32.77
CA SER A 292 -3.76 -25.87 -33.38
C SER A 292 -3.84 -25.38 -34.82
N LYS A 293 -5.01 -25.53 -35.47
CA LYS A 293 -5.27 -25.01 -36.82
C LYS A 293 -5.50 -23.50 -36.75
N GLY A 294 -4.43 -22.75 -36.97
CA GLY A 294 -4.47 -21.29 -37.03
C GLY A 294 -5.37 -20.78 -38.15
N ILE A 295 -6.18 -19.76 -37.83
CA ILE A 295 -6.95 -18.97 -38.80
C ILE A 295 -6.52 -17.51 -38.70
N GLU A 296 -6.85 -16.72 -39.72
CA GLU A 296 -6.65 -15.28 -39.72
C GLU A 296 -8.01 -14.57 -39.75
N LEU A 297 -8.15 -13.55 -38.92
CA LEU A 297 -9.34 -12.71 -38.86
C LEU A 297 -9.15 -11.49 -39.77
N SER A 298 -10.14 -11.22 -40.60
CA SER A 298 -10.22 -10.01 -41.41
C SER A 298 -10.54 -8.79 -40.55
N ASP A 299 -10.25 -7.59 -41.05
CA ASP A 299 -10.58 -6.34 -40.37
C ASP A 299 -12.07 -6.20 -40.06
N ALA A 300 -12.94 -6.75 -40.92
CA ALA A 300 -14.38 -6.76 -40.70
C ALA A 300 -14.78 -7.68 -39.52
N GLU A 301 -14.18 -8.88 -39.44
CA GLU A 301 -14.42 -9.82 -38.32
C GLU A 301 -13.87 -9.25 -37.01
N LEU A 302 -12.68 -8.63 -37.04
CA LEU A 302 -12.12 -7.91 -35.91
C LEU A 302 -13.01 -6.77 -35.43
N SER A 303 -13.53 -5.96 -36.37
CA SER A 303 -14.45 -4.88 -36.05
C SER A 303 -15.75 -5.41 -35.46
N GLU A 304 -16.27 -6.56 -35.93
CA GLU A 304 -17.45 -7.20 -35.38
C GLU A 304 -17.21 -7.68 -33.93
N LEU A 305 -16.04 -8.28 -33.67
CA LEU A 305 -15.64 -8.67 -32.31
C LEU A 305 -15.46 -7.44 -31.40
N GLN A 306 -14.85 -6.35 -31.89
CA GLN A 306 -14.68 -5.12 -31.10
C GLN A 306 -16.04 -4.52 -30.73
N GLN A 307 -16.99 -4.45 -31.67
CA GLN A 307 -18.35 -3.98 -31.38
C GLN A 307 -19.05 -4.85 -30.33
N ALA A 308 -18.82 -6.17 -30.35
CA ALA A 308 -19.34 -7.06 -29.31
C ALA A 308 -18.72 -6.75 -27.93
N LEU A 309 -17.41 -6.50 -27.88
CA LEU A 309 -16.69 -6.17 -26.65
C LEU A 309 -17.07 -4.80 -26.07
N ASP A 310 -17.45 -3.84 -26.92
CA ASP A 310 -17.93 -2.52 -26.50
C ASP A 310 -19.36 -2.60 -25.96
N LYS A 311 -20.18 -3.50 -26.54
CA LYS A 311 -21.59 -3.68 -26.17
C LYS A 311 -21.80 -4.54 -24.93
N TYR A 312 -20.96 -5.55 -24.70
CA TYR A 312 -21.14 -6.51 -23.60
C TYR A 312 -19.96 -6.46 -22.64
N GLN A 313 -20.21 -5.90 -21.46
CA GLN A 313 -19.28 -6.00 -20.34
C GLN A 313 -19.43 -7.37 -19.67
N VAL A 314 -18.30 -8.00 -19.35
CA VAL A 314 -18.28 -9.28 -18.65
C VAL A 314 -18.63 -9.04 -17.18
N VAL A 315 -19.64 -9.75 -16.70
CA VAL A 315 -20.14 -9.64 -15.32
C VAL A 315 -19.52 -10.72 -14.45
N GLY A 316 -19.07 -10.33 -13.25
CA GLY A 316 -18.39 -11.20 -12.30
C GLY A 316 -16.87 -11.22 -12.49
N SER A 317 -16.14 -11.31 -11.37
CA SER A 317 -14.68 -11.38 -11.35
C SER A 317 -14.14 -12.72 -11.87
N ARG A 318 -12.85 -12.72 -12.27
CA ARG A 318 -12.14 -13.90 -12.81
C ARG A 318 -12.06 -15.06 -11.82
N TYR A 319 -12.02 -14.76 -10.54
CA TYR A 319 -11.86 -15.72 -9.45
C TYR A 319 -12.79 -15.39 -8.28
N PRO A 320 -13.22 -16.39 -7.48
CA PRO A 320 -13.94 -16.15 -6.23
C PRO A 320 -13.14 -15.27 -5.27
N GLU A 321 -13.79 -14.46 -4.44
CA GLU A 321 -13.13 -13.53 -3.50
C GLU A 321 -12.14 -14.23 -2.56
N ALA A 322 -12.44 -15.43 -2.05
CA ALA A 322 -11.50 -16.19 -1.21
C ALA A 322 -10.22 -16.57 -1.97
N PHE A 323 -10.34 -16.84 -3.27
CA PHE A 323 -9.21 -17.08 -4.16
C PHE A 323 -8.47 -15.77 -4.43
N VAL A 324 -9.20 -14.68 -4.69
CA VAL A 324 -8.66 -13.33 -4.87
C VAL A 324 -7.93 -12.88 -3.60
N ALA A 325 -8.43 -13.12 -2.39
CA ALA A 325 -7.78 -12.77 -1.13
C ALA A 325 -6.46 -13.54 -0.93
N ALA A 326 -6.42 -14.82 -1.32
CA ALA A 326 -5.19 -15.62 -1.34
C ALA A 326 -4.15 -15.08 -2.35
N PHE A 327 -4.59 -14.44 -3.44
CA PHE A 327 -3.71 -13.83 -4.47
C PHE A 327 -3.49 -12.31 -4.31
N SER A 328 -4.36 -11.59 -3.61
CA SER A 328 -4.37 -10.11 -3.45
C SER A 328 -3.72 -9.68 -2.14
N ALA A 329 -3.53 -10.61 -1.20
CA ALA A 329 -2.49 -10.48 -0.17
C ALA A 329 -1.07 -10.40 -0.77
N ILE A 330 -0.93 -10.48 -2.10
CA ILE A 330 0.33 -10.68 -2.82
C ILE A 330 0.53 -9.72 -4.03
N ILE A 331 -0.49 -8.98 -4.50
CA ILE A 331 -0.35 -7.90 -5.50
C ILE A 331 -1.42 -6.81 -5.22
N PRO A 332 -1.05 -5.55 -4.89
CA PRO A 332 -2.05 -4.51 -4.59
C PRO A 332 -2.92 -4.03 -5.78
N ASP A 333 -2.51 -4.28 -7.04
CA ASP A 333 -2.99 -3.47 -8.18
C ASP A 333 -3.75 -4.21 -9.30
N ILE A 334 -4.33 -5.41 -9.09
CA ILE A 334 -5.11 -6.11 -10.17
C ILE A 334 -6.58 -6.37 -9.79
N VAL A 335 -7.22 -5.45 -9.07
CA VAL A 335 -8.69 -5.44 -8.97
C VAL A 335 -9.24 -4.01 -8.93
N ALA A 336 -9.43 -3.39 -10.10
CA ALA A 336 -10.60 -2.57 -10.46
C ALA A 336 -10.33 -1.79 -11.76
N ALA A 337 -10.90 -2.24 -12.87
CA ALA A 337 -11.06 -1.41 -14.06
C ALA A 337 -12.45 -1.66 -14.65
N THR A 338 -13.36 -0.74 -14.37
CA THR A 338 -14.53 -0.43 -15.22
C THR A 338 -14.25 0.93 -15.86
N PRO A 339 -14.37 1.09 -17.19
CA PRO A 339 -14.06 2.35 -17.85
C PRO A 339 -15.29 3.26 -17.95
N ASP A 340 -15.15 4.54 -17.58
CA ASP A 340 -15.96 5.61 -18.17
C ASP A 340 -15.14 6.93 -18.32
N ASP A 341 -15.21 7.42 -19.56
CA ASP A 341 -14.94 8.74 -20.18
C ASP A 341 -13.49 9.31 -20.37
N PRO A 342 -13.09 9.72 -21.61
CA PRO A 342 -11.75 10.22 -21.93
C PRO A 342 -11.72 11.76 -22.04
N GLY A 343 -10.82 12.41 -21.29
CA GLY A 343 -10.60 13.86 -21.44
C GLY A 343 -9.32 14.42 -20.82
N LEU A 344 -8.36 14.73 -21.69
CA LEU A 344 -7.36 15.83 -21.60
C LEU A 344 -6.18 15.75 -20.59
N PHE A 345 -5.04 15.28 -21.13
CA PHE A 345 -3.66 15.78 -21.10
C PHE A 345 -2.93 16.29 -19.82
N GLU A 346 -1.68 15.78 -19.74
CA GLU A 346 -0.44 16.22 -19.08
C GLU A 346 -0.18 15.80 -17.62
N SER A 347 0.63 14.73 -17.46
CA SER A 347 1.27 14.32 -16.21
C SER A 347 2.73 14.81 -16.13
N PRO A 348 3.19 15.40 -15.01
CA PRO A 348 4.58 15.31 -14.61
C PRO A 348 4.84 13.97 -13.89
N ARG A 349 6.03 13.41 -14.12
CA ARG A 349 6.54 12.12 -13.61
C ARG A 349 6.55 12.05 -12.07
N PRO A 350 6.33 10.90 -11.43
CA PRO A 350 6.68 10.73 -10.01
C PRO A 350 7.95 9.91 -9.80
N GLU A 351 8.77 10.43 -8.91
CA GLU A 351 9.92 9.82 -8.26
C GLU A 351 9.50 8.72 -7.27
N PHE A 352 10.50 7.90 -6.89
CA PHE A 352 10.45 6.67 -6.10
C PHE A 352 9.76 6.80 -4.72
N THR A 353 8.98 5.77 -4.33
CA THR A 353 8.56 5.56 -2.92
C THR A 353 8.72 4.08 -2.52
N LEU A 354 9.53 3.82 -1.48
CA LEU A 354 9.90 2.49 -0.98
C LEU A 354 9.04 2.08 0.24
N GLN A 355 8.42 0.90 0.11
CA GLN A 355 7.60 0.02 0.97
C GLN A 355 8.14 -0.77 2.21
N LEU A 356 9.15 -0.39 3.01
CA LEU A 356 9.67 -1.26 4.10
C LEU A 356 8.68 -1.67 5.24
N ILE A 357 8.21 -2.91 5.16
CA ILE A 357 7.63 -3.72 6.25
C ILE A 357 8.76 -4.61 6.78
N ILE A 358 9.08 -4.56 8.08
CA ILE A 358 10.18 -5.34 8.65
C ILE A 358 9.59 -6.55 9.37
N SER A 359 9.68 -7.74 8.77
CA SER A 359 9.46 -9.00 9.46
C SER A 359 10.76 -9.49 10.13
N PRO A 360 10.71 -10.29 11.21
CA PRO A 360 11.92 -10.86 11.81
C PRO A 360 12.77 -11.65 10.81
N SER A 361 12.16 -12.25 9.80
CA SER A 361 12.81 -12.95 8.68
C SER A 361 13.74 -12.03 7.88
N ASP A 362 13.36 -10.78 7.67
CA ASP A 362 14.11 -9.82 6.84
C ASP A 362 15.38 -9.32 7.53
N VAL A 363 15.35 -9.23 8.86
CA VAL A 363 16.51 -8.90 9.70
C VAL A 363 17.54 -10.04 9.70
N PHE A 364 17.14 -11.29 9.45
CA PHE A 364 18.07 -12.43 9.44
C PHE A 364 18.52 -12.83 8.03
N ALA A 365 17.71 -12.57 6.99
CA ALA A 365 18.05 -12.89 5.61
C ALA A 365 19.18 -12.01 5.06
N HIS A 366 19.40 -10.82 5.62
CA HIS A 366 20.43 -9.87 5.16
C HIS A 366 21.57 -9.74 6.17
N TRP A 367 21.63 -10.58 7.20
CA TRP A 367 22.67 -10.48 8.25
C TRP A 367 24.08 -10.58 7.67
N ASP A 368 24.31 -11.44 6.68
CA ASP A 368 25.63 -11.66 6.08
C ASP A 368 26.04 -10.52 5.12
N ASP A 369 25.12 -9.99 4.32
CA ASP A 369 25.34 -8.82 3.45
C ASP A 369 25.54 -7.53 4.27
N LEU A 370 24.76 -7.40 5.33
CA LEU A 370 24.89 -6.31 6.27
C LEU A 370 26.26 -6.38 6.96
N ALA A 371 26.64 -7.52 7.54
CA ALA A 371 27.95 -7.72 8.17
C ALA A 371 29.13 -7.40 7.22
N GLN A 372 28.97 -7.70 5.92
CA GLN A 372 29.97 -7.41 4.89
C GLN A 372 30.03 -5.93 4.49
N GLN A 373 28.90 -5.23 4.41
CA GLN A 373 28.84 -3.78 4.13
C GLN A 373 29.39 -2.90 5.26
N LEU A 374 29.52 -3.46 6.46
CA LEU A 374 29.82 -2.71 7.68
C LEU A 374 31.19 -3.02 8.28
N GLY A 375 31.97 -3.85 7.57
CA GLY A 375 33.35 -4.18 7.94
C GLY A 375 33.45 -4.95 9.26
N LEU A 376 32.40 -5.67 9.67
CA LEU A 376 32.43 -6.49 10.88
C LEU A 376 33.26 -7.75 10.61
N ASP A 377 34.35 -7.89 11.37
CA ASP A 377 35.38 -8.89 11.13
C ASP A 377 34.83 -10.33 11.25
N GLY A 378 34.83 -11.08 10.14
CA GLY A 378 34.16 -12.38 9.94
C GLY A 378 34.70 -13.57 10.75
N ASN A 379 35.45 -13.33 11.82
CA ASN A 379 36.13 -14.36 12.61
C ASN A 379 35.37 -14.83 13.86
N VAL A 380 34.31 -14.13 14.31
CA VAL A 380 33.59 -14.50 15.55
C VAL A 380 32.50 -15.56 15.31
N VAL A 381 32.04 -15.78 14.07
CA VAL A 381 30.86 -16.61 13.78
C VAL A 381 31.19 -17.93 13.05
N ARG A 382 32.47 -18.27 12.85
CA ARG A 382 32.85 -19.45 12.05
C ARG A 382 32.95 -20.79 12.78
N HIS A 383 32.74 -20.88 14.10
CA HIS A 383 33.09 -22.11 14.83
C HIS A 383 32.05 -22.78 15.74
N ASP A 384 30.77 -22.39 15.74
CA ASP A 384 29.76 -23.25 16.37
C ASP A 384 28.35 -23.17 15.74
N PRO A 385 28.07 -24.01 14.73
CA PRO A 385 26.75 -24.14 14.10
C PRO A 385 25.63 -24.51 15.10
N LYS A 386 25.96 -25.23 16.17
CA LYS A 386 24.98 -25.64 17.19
C LYS A 386 24.55 -24.47 18.07
N ARG A 387 25.39 -23.44 18.23
CA ARG A 387 25.05 -22.21 18.96
C ARG A 387 24.08 -21.33 18.14
N ARG A 388 24.25 -21.27 16.82
CA ARG A 388 23.34 -20.61 15.87
C ARG A 388 21.94 -21.24 15.89
N ASP A 389 21.88 -22.57 15.82
CA ASP A 389 20.60 -23.29 15.81
C ASP A 389 19.92 -23.33 17.19
N ARG A 390 20.67 -23.28 18.29
CA ARG A 390 20.12 -23.11 19.65
C ARG A 390 19.49 -21.74 19.88
N MET A 391 20.07 -20.66 19.33
CA MET A 391 19.44 -19.33 19.35
C MET A 391 18.17 -19.31 18.50
N ARG A 392 18.19 -19.96 17.33
CA ARG A 392 17.04 -20.13 16.42
C ARG A 392 15.88 -20.92 17.08
N ALA A 393 16.20 -21.99 17.79
CA ALA A 393 15.21 -22.83 18.48
C ALA A 393 14.66 -22.21 19.78
N ALA A 394 15.49 -21.50 20.55
CA ALA A 394 15.05 -20.79 21.76
C ALA A 394 14.09 -19.64 21.44
N TYR A 395 14.32 -18.93 20.33
CA TYR A 395 13.47 -17.82 19.84
C TYR A 395 12.09 -18.32 19.39
N THR A 396 12.06 -19.38 18.58
CA THR A 396 10.82 -19.94 18.03
C THR A 396 9.94 -20.57 19.13
N ARG A 397 10.57 -21.22 20.12
CA ARG A 397 9.86 -21.91 21.21
C ARG A 397 9.42 -20.96 22.34
N GLY A 398 10.15 -19.87 22.58
CA GLY A 398 9.82 -18.86 23.60
C GLY A 398 8.63 -17.97 23.23
N VAL A 399 8.55 -17.55 21.96
CA VAL A 399 7.46 -16.68 21.45
C VAL A 399 6.11 -17.41 21.40
N LEU A 400 6.12 -18.70 21.05
CA LEU A 400 4.90 -19.50 20.91
C LEU A 400 4.29 -19.97 22.25
N LEU A 401 5.11 -20.10 23.31
CA LEU A 401 4.65 -20.56 24.63
C LEU A 401 4.17 -19.44 25.56
N GLN A 402 4.58 -18.17 25.35
CA GLN A 402 4.21 -17.05 26.20
C GLN A 402 2.94 -16.29 25.76
N MET A 403 2.42 -16.50 24.54
CA MET A 403 1.37 -15.64 23.95
C MET A 403 -0.06 -16.19 23.94
N GLY A 404 -0.30 -17.46 24.26
CA GLY A 404 -1.65 -17.99 24.59
C GLY A 404 -2.84 -17.66 23.65
N LEU A 405 -2.64 -17.35 22.35
CA LEU A 405 -3.71 -16.90 21.43
C LEU A 405 -3.67 -17.57 20.04
N PRO A 406 -4.81 -17.61 19.29
CA PRO A 406 -4.94 -18.31 18.00
C PRO A 406 -4.41 -17.50 16.80
N THR A 407 -4.13 -18.21 15.72
CA THR A 407 -3.16 -17.92 14.64
C THR A 407 -3.57 -16.94 13.53
N HIS A 408 -4.60 -16.09 13.68
CA HIS A 408 -4.98 -15.13 12.63
C HIS A 408 -5.06 -13.71 13.19
N SER A 409 -3.90 -13.04 13.25
CA SER A 409 -3.70 -11.57 13.29
C SER A 409 -2.22 -11.30 13.55
N ILE A 410 -1.39 -11.21 12.50
CA ILE A 410 0.00 -10.74 12.63
C ILE A 410 0.18 -9.53 11.71
N VAL A 411 -0.41 -8.41 12.11
CA VAL A 411 0.03 -7.06 11.71
C VAL A 411 -0.03 -6.19 12.96
N THR A 412 0.74 -6.56 13.98
CA THR A 412 0.85 -5.76 15.21
C THR A 412 2.14 -6.06 15.96
N VAL A 413 3.31 -5.90 15.32
CA VAL A 413 4.61 -6.05 16.03
C VAL A 413 5.48 -4.78 15.95
N LEU A 414 5.11 -3.78 15.15
CA LEU A 414 5.77 -2.46 15.17
C LEU A 414 4.89 -1.32 15.68
N HIS A 415 3.56 -1.43 15.57
CA HIS A 415 2.64 -0.45 16.19
C HIS A 415 2.54 -0.60 17.72
N CYS A 416 2.73 -1.81 18.28
CA CYS A 416 2.69 -2.02 19.74
C CYS A 416 4.05 -1.94 20.45
N ASN A 417 5.17 -1.93 19.73
CA ASN A 417 6.50 -2.03 20.35
C ASN A 417 7.20 -0.69 20.60
N THR A 418 6.58 0.43 20.22
CA THR A 418 6.98 1.71 20.76
C THR A 418 6.63 1.83 22.25
N ASP A 419 5.91 0.90 22.89
CA ASP A 419 5.69 0.93 24.35
C ASP A 419 6.77 0.22 25.19
N CYS A 420 7.81 -0.37 24.60
CA CYS A 420 8.72 -1.26 25.34
C CYS A 420 9.98 -0.57 25.91
N VAL A 421 9.96 -0.22 27.20
CA VAL A 421 11.17 0.17 27.97
C VAL A 421 11.80 -1.06 28.64
N PHE A 422 13.10 -1.28 28.45
CA PHE A 422 13.85 -2.32 29.16
C PHE A 422 14.27 -1.86 30.57
N GLN A 423 14.04 -2.71 31.57
CA GLN A 423 14.68 -2.62 32.88
C GLN A 423 16.16 -3.01 32.81
N THR A 424 17.04 -2.18 33.39
CA THR A 424 18.40 -2.57 33.79
C THR A 424 18.34 -3.47 35.04
N PRO A 425 19.04 -4.62 35.11
CA PRO A 425 19.08 -5.41 36.33
C PRO A 425 19.96 -4.75 37.39
N ILE A 426 19.42 -4.62 38.60
CA ILE A 426 20.16 -4.37 39.83
C ILE A 426 21.07 -5.58 40.09
N VAL A 427 22.38 -5.34 40.20
CA VAL A 427 23.36 -6.32 40.65
C VAL A 427 23.14 -6.59 42.13
N HIS A 428 22.52 -7.72 42.48
CA HIS A 428 22.63 -8.30 43.81
C HIS A 428 23.77 -9.33 43.81
N GLY A 429 24.99 -8.82 44.01
CA GLY A 429 26.12 -9.62 44.48
C GLY A 429 26.22 -9.53 46.00
N SER A 430 26.08 -10.66 46.67
CA SER A 430 26.20 -10.80 48.12
C SER A 430 27.66 -10.62 48.62
N GLN A 431 27.80 -9.79 49.66
CA GLN A 431 28.85 -9.76 50.71
C GLN A 431 30.26 -9.18 50.37
N HIS A 432 30.61 -8.14 51.15
CA HIS A 432 31.88 -7.41 51.34
C HIS A 432 33.08 -8.29 51.81
N PRO A 433 34.37 -7.81 51.92
CA PRO A 433 34.86 -6.42 52.02
C PRO A 433 36.22 -6.03 51.34
N THR A 434 36.57 -4.74 51.46
CA THR A 434 37.90 -4.07 51.51
C THR A 434 38.55 -3.38 50.28
N ARG A 435 38.49 -2.03 50.35
CA ARG A 435 39.51 -0.96 50.20
C ARG A 435 40.29 -0.70 48.88
N HIS A 436 40.02 0.51 48.38
CA HIS A 436 40.90 1.54 47.73
C HIS A 436 41.63 1.13 46.43
N ASP A 437 41.38 1.73 45.27
CA ASP A 437 41.52 3.17 44.99
C ASP A 437 40.87 3.63 43.65
N VAL A 438 40.31 4.84 43.71
CA VAL A 438 40.11 5.90 42.67
C VAL A 438 39.31 5.62 41.37
N LEU A 439 38.11 6.22 41.26
CA LEU A 439 37.70 7.28 40.30
C LEU A 439 36.21 7.69 40.53
N PRO A 440 35.79 8.94 40.22
CA PRO A 440 34.62 9.57 40.83
C PRO A 440 33.27 9.05 40.30
N PRO A 441 32.19 9.17 41.10
CA PRO A 441 30.91 8.59 40.76
C PRO A 441 29.96 9.62 40.12
N ILE A 442 29.12 9.10 39.22
CA ILE A 442 27.77 9.57 38.90
C ILE A 442 27.67 10.82 38.00
N MET A 443 27.32 10.59 36.73
CA MET A 443 26.38 11.48 36.03
C MET A 443 24.97 10.93 36.28
N SER A 444 24.18 11.63 37.09
CA SER A 444 22.75 11.38 37.30
C SER A 444 21.92 11.89 36.08
N PRO A 445 20.60 11.67 36.01
CA PRO A 445 19.89 11.31 34.80
C PRO A 445 19.19 12.54 34.20
N HIS A 446 19.85 13.27 33.31
CA HIS A 446 19.20 14.38 32.58
C HIS A 446 18.19 13.89 31.51
N LEU A 447 17.81 12.61 31.55
CA LEU A 447 16.96 11.93 30.56
C LEU A 447 15.79 11.19 31.22
N GLU A 448 15.39 11.57 32.43
CA GLU A 448 14.02 11.31 32.90
C GLU A 448 13.07 12.22 32.12
N ILE A 449 12.96 11.95 30.82
CA ILE A 449 12.00 12.61 29.95
C ILE A 449 10.68 11.87 30.20
N PHE A 450 9.76 12.57 30.83
CA PHE A 450 8.54 12.10 31.48
C PHE A 450 7.74 11.06 30.66
N SER A 451 7.62 9.83 31.18
CA SER A 451 6.48 8.96 30.92
C SER A 451 5.67 8.83 32.20
N SER A 452 4.34 8.97 32.13
CA SER A 452 3.44 8.78 33.28
C SER A 452 2.81 7.38 33.31
N LEU A 453 3.37 6.41 32.58
CA LEU A 453 2.84 5.05 32.51
C LEU A 453 3.52 4.14 33.56
N SER A 454 2.70 3.35 34.28
CA SER A 454 3.17 2.37 35.26
C SER A 454 4.04 1.28 34.58
N PRO A 455 5.23 0.94 35.11
CA PRO A 455 6.16 0.00 34.48
C PRO A 455 5.68 -1.46 34.34
N SER A 456 4.54 -1.82 34.92
CA SER A 456 4.17 -3.22 35.19
C SER A 456 3.36 -3.93 34.10
N SER A 457 3.04 -3.27 32.98
CA SER A 457 2.11 -3.81 31.96
C SER A 457 2.66 -3.81 30.53
N ILE A 458 3.98 -3.81 30.35
CA ILE A 458 4.62 -3.64 29.04
C ILE A 458 5.27 -4.98 28.59
N PRO A 459 4.93 -5.54 27.42
CA PRO A 459 5.65 -6.69 26.87
C PRO A 459 7.08 -6.28 26.50
N SER A 460 8.07 -7.13 26.72
CA SER A 460 9.48 -6.78 26.44
C SER A 460 9.91 -7.31 25.07
N PHE A 461 10.37 -6.42 24.18
CA PHE A 461 10.96 -6.81 22.90
C PHE A 461 12.45 -7.17 23.08
N THR A 462 12.70 -8.29 23.76
CA THR A 462 14.01 -8.72 24.30
C THR A 462 15.13 -8.93 23.26
N LEU A 463 14.81 -8.86 21.97
CA LEU A 463 15.68 -9.32 20.89
C LEU A 463 16.27 -8.19 20.06
N PHE A 464 15.70 -6.97 20.15
CA PHE A 464 16.26 -5.80 19.47
C PHE A 464 17.71 -5.51 19.85
N PRO A 465 18.12 -5.55 21.14
CA PRO A 465 19.51 -5.28 21.51
C PRO A 465 20.51 -6.30 20.95
N ALA A 466 20.03 -7.48 20.52
CA ALA A 466 20.82 -8.56 19.96
C ALA A 466 20.97 -8.50 18.42
N LEU A 467 20.28 -7.58 17.75
CA LEU A 467 20.43 -7.34 16.31
C LEU A 467 21.78 -6.69 15.99
N PRO A 468 22.31 -6.85 14.75
CA PRO A 468 23.53 -6.17 14.39
C PRO A 468 23.26 -4.67 14.41
N LEU A 469 24.33 -3.92 14.65
CA LEU A 469 24.27 -2.52 15.02
C LEU A 469 23.58 -1.66 13.95
N GLU A 470 23.66 -2.08 12.70
CA GLU A 470 23.31 -1.26 11.55
C GLU A 470 21.94 -1.62 10.97
N LEU A 471 21.49 -2.85 11.21
CA LEU A 471 20.08 -3.23 11.04
C LEU A 471 19.21 -2.50 12.05
N ARG A 472 19.71 -2.32 13.28
CA ARG A 472 19.04 -1.46 14.27
C ARG A 472 18.93 -0.03 13.79
N ASP A 473 19.99 0.51 13.19
CA ASP A 473 19.97 1.87 12.64
C ASP A 473 19.00 2.01 11.46
N GLU A 474 18.99 1.03 10.56
CA GLU A 474 18.11 1.03 9.39
C GLU A 474 16.63 0.88 9.77
N VAL A 475 16.30 -0.03 10.70
CA VAL A 475 14.96 -0.17 11.28
C VAL A 475 14.49 1.18 11.83
N TRP A 476 15.36 1.90 12.53
CA TRP A 476 15.01 3.22 13.06
C TRP A 476 14.87 4.28 11.98
N ARG A 477 15.76 4.32 11.00
CA ARG A 477 15.67 5.26 9.86
C ARG A 477 14.34 5.10 9.14
N LEU A 478 13.94 3.87 8.85
CA LEU A 478 12.71 3.56 8.13
C LEU A 478 11.46 3.81 8.94
N ALA A 479 11.49 3.51 10.25
CA ALA A 479 10.42 3.92 11.14
C ALA A 479 10.26 5.44 11.06
N LEU A 480 11.33 6.20 11.31
CA LEU A 480 11.31 7.66 11.34
C LEU A 480 10.85 8.29 10.02
N GLU A 481 11.34 7.83 8.88
CA GLU A 481 11.00 8.38 7.54
C GLU A 481 9.54 8.12 7.12
N ARG A 482 8.90 7.09 7.66
CA ARG A 482 7.52 6.71 7.33
C ARG A 482 6.46 7.44 8.13
N TYR A 483 6.83 8.04 9.28
CA TYR A 483 5.88 8.71 10.16
C TYR A 483 5.93 10.23 9.93
N GLN A 484 4.92 10.76 9.23
CA GLN A 484 4.65 12.20 9.21
C GLN A 484 3.74 12.57 10.38
N GLN A 485 4.18 13.53 11.20
CA GLN A 485 3.42 14.03 12.34
C GLN A 485 2.79 15.38 12.01
N VAL A 486 1.58 15.63 12.52
CA VAL A 486 1.02 16.98 12.60
C VAL A 486 1.16 17.46 14.04
N ILE A 487 2.08 18.39 14.27
CA ILE A 487 2.43 18.88 15.59
C ILE A 487 1.70 20.19 15.85
N LYS A 488 0.75 20.15 16.78
CA LYS A 488 0.02 21.35 17.20
C LYS A 488 0.89 22.22 18.10
N ILE A 489 1.09 23.47 17.69
CA ILE A 489 1.85 24.46 18.45
C ILE A 489 0.97 25.68 18.69
N ARG A 490 0.80 26.04 19.97
CA ARG A 490 0.22 27.32 20.39
C ARG A 490 1.35 28.26 20.75
N LEU A 491 1.37 29.45 20.16
CA LEU A 491 2.32 30.49 20.53
C LEU A 491 1.68 31.39 21.59
N ARG A 492 2.37 31.59 22.70
CA ARG A 492 1.96 32.49 23.78
C ARG A 492 2.93 33.64 23.93
N ASP A 493 2.45 34.74 24.50
CA ASP A 493 3.32 35.85 24.88
C ASP A 493 4.33 35.43 25.94
N ARG A 494 5.61 35.69 25.68
CA ARG A 494 6.72 35.28 26.53
C ARG A 494 6.62 35.87 27.94
N TYR A 495 6.26 37.15 28.03
CA TYR A 495 6.19 37.87 29.30
C TYR A 495 5.07 37.32 30.19
N LEU A 496 3.89 37.07 29.61
CA LEU A 496 2.77 36.47 30.34
C LEU A 496 3.07 35.05 30.81
N MET A 497 3.77 34.27 29.99
CA MET A 497 4.21 32.91 30.35
C MET A 497 5.20 32.94 31.52
N ASP A 498 6.24 33.77 31.45
CA ASP A 498 7.25 33.87 32.51
C ASP A 498 6.62 34.29 33.86
N ALA A 499 5.58 35.15 33.83
CA ALA A 499 4.83 35.53 35.03
C ALA A 499 3.98 34.37 35.62
N LEU A 500 3.42 33.50 34.78
CA LEU A 500 2.65 32.33 35.21
C LEU A 500 3.55 31.28 35.88
N LEU A 501 4.73 31.05 35.32
CA LEU A 501 5.70 30.05 35.81
C LEU A 501 6.36 30.48 37.12
N ALA A 502 6.68 31.77 37.25
CA ALA A 502 7.18 32.33 38.51
C ALA A 502 6.19 32.13 39.67
N ARG A 503 4.88 32.03 39.39
CA ARG A 503 3.85 31.70 40.40
C ARG A 503 3.78 30.21 40.73
N GLN A 504 4.12 29.33 39.78
CA GLN A 504 4.04 27.87 39.93
C GLN A 504 5.33 27.26 40.53
N GLY A 505 6.44 28.00 40.53
CA GLY A 505 7.71 27.54 41.11
C GLY A 505 8.55 26.69 40.17
N ASP A 506 8.18 26.61 38.89
CA ASP A 506 8.89 25.84 37.87
C ASP A 506 10.03 26.63 37.22
N ALA A 507 11.09 25.91 36.85
CA ALA A 507 12.25 26.49 36.17
C ALA A 507 11.98 26.71 34.67
N ARG A 508 12.51 27.81 34.14
CA ARG A 508 12.45 28.17 32.71
C ARG A 508 13.20 27.14 31.85
N PRO A 509 12.66 26.70 30.69
CA PRO A 509 13.41 25.97 29.68
C PRO A 509 14.46 26.92 29.09
N GLU A 510 15.66 26.40 28.85
CA GLU A 510 16.73 27.16 28.22
C GLU A 510 16.26 27.72 26.87
N SER A 511 16.13 29.04 26.80
CA SER A 511 15.59 29.80 25.67
C SER A 511 16.26 31.17 25.63
N ARG A 512 16.26 31.83 24.46
CA ARG A 512 16.90 33.14 24.32
C ARG A 512 16.14 34.20 25.10
N GLN A 513 16.86 35.22 25.59
CA GLN A 513 16.26 36.30 26.37
C GLN A 513 15.40 37.24 25.52
N ASP A 514 15.61 37.29 24.20
CA ASP A 514 14.94 38.18 23.26
C ASP A 514 13.77 37.53 22.48
N GLU A 515 13.43 36.28 22.79
CA GLU A 515 12.25 35.60 22.22
C GLU A 515 10.94 36.30 22.65
N SER A 516 10.12 36.69 21.68
CA SER A 516 8.82 37.35 21.93
C SER A 516 7.66 36.38 22.15
N TYR A 517 7.91 35.07 22.11
CA TYR A 517 6.91 34.02 22.20
C TYR A 517 7.37 32.86 23.09
N GLY A 518 6.42 32.07 23.58
CA GLY A 518 6.62 30.75 24.16
C GLY A 518 5.83 29.72 23.35
N ALA A 519 6.51 28.68 22.87
CA ALA A 519 5.86 27.56 22.18
C ALA A 519 5.25 26.60 23.22
N VAL A 520 3.94 26.38 23.12
CA VAL A 520 3.19 25.45 23.96
C VAL A 520 2.69 24.31 23.08
N VAL A 521 2.98 23.08 23.50
CA VAL A 521 2.74 21.83 22.80
C VAL A 521 2.02 20.88 23.76
N GLU A 522 1.17 20.01 23.26
CA GLU A 522 0.54 18.99 24.09
C GLU A 522 1.54 17.89 24.48
N GLY A 523 1.56 17.51 25.76
CA GLY A 523 2.65 16.79 26.43
C GLY A 523 2.61 15.27 26.35
N HIS A 524 1.51 14.66 25.92
CA HIS A 524 1.43 13.19 25.72
C HIS A 524 2.23 12.69 24.50
N GLN A 525 2.95 13.58 23.81
CA GLN A 525 3.05 13.56 22.35
C GLN A 525 4.43 13.92 21.78
N THR A 526 5.52 13.84 22.55
CA THR A 526 6.82 14.34 22.05
C THR A 526 8.05 13.49 22.31
N LEU A 527 7.87 12.35 22.95
CA LEU A 527 8.94 11.37 23.05
C LEU A 527 8.71 10.30 22.02
N ASN A 528 9.40 10.42 20.88
CA ASN A 528 9.56 9.24 20.07
C ASN A 528 10.28 8.19 20.93
N LYS A 529 9.59 7.09 21.24
CA LYS A 529 10.06 6.09 22.22
C LYS A 529 11.41 5.47 21.77
N VAL A 530 11.79 5.67 20.50
CA VAL A 530 13.13 5.46 19.92
C VAL A 530 14.27 6.07 20.77
N PHE A 531 14.07 7.25 21.38
CA PHE A 531 15.10 7.95 22.16
C PHE A 531 15.49 7.22 23.46
N HIS A 532 14.66 6.27 23.91
CA HIS A 532 14.79 5.55 25.17
C HIS A 532 15.50 4.19 25.03
N VAL A 533 15.99 3.84 23.84
CA VAL A 533 16.46 2.49 23.55
C VAL A 533 17.97 2.33 23.79
N CYS A 534 18.82 2.93 22.96
CA CYS A 534 20.27 2.94 23.16
C CYS A 534 20.91 4.19 22.55
N ARG A 535 22.16 4.49 22.93
CA ARG A 535 22.89 5.70 22.48
C ARG A 535 22.85 5.86 20.95
N ARG A 536 23.04 4.77 20.21
CA ARG A 536 23.12 4.83 18.74
C ARG A 536 21.76 5.03 18.06
N SER A 537 20.71 4.38 18.55
CA SER A 537 19.33 4.63 18.10
C SER A 537 18.91 6.08 18.39
N ARG A 538 19.35 6.62 19.53
CA ARG A 538 19.22 8.03 19.85
C ARG A 538 19.99 8.90 18.86
N ASP A 539 21.21 8.52 18.47
CA ASP A 539 21.98 9.26 17.47
C ASP A 539 21.28 9.27 16.09
N VAL A 540 20.68 8.14 15.66
CA VAL A 540 19.87 8.05 14.44
C VAL A 540 18.63 8.93 14.52
N ALA A 541 17.88 8.85 15.63
CA ALA A 541 16.71 9.70 15.85
C ALA A 541 17.07 11.19 15.93
N MET A 542 18.20 11.53 16.53
CA MET A 542 18.72 12.90 16.59
C MET A 542 19.18 13.42 15.22
N ALA A 543 19.70 12.54 14.36
CA ALA A 543 20.06 12.90 12.99
C ALA A 543 18.82 13.16 12.12
N PHE A 544 17.73 12.42 12.37
CA PHE A 544 16.44 12.62 11.72
C PHE A 544 15.71 13.87 12.24
N TYR A 545 15.42 13.95 13.55
CA TYR A 545 14.80 15.11 14.18
C TYR A 545 15.84 16.16 14.56
N ARG A 546 16.32 16.85 13.54
CA ARG A 546 17.43 17.80 13.69
C ARG A 546 17.04 19.09 14.42
N VAL A 547 15.79 19.53 14.33
CA VAL A 547 15.33 20.74 15.00
C VAL A 547 14.98 20.41 16.44
N ARG A 548 15.56 21.19 17.36
CA ARG A 548 15.30 21.11 18.80
C ARG A 548 14.69 22.42 19.24
N LEU A 549 13.40 22.39 19.50
CA LEU A 549 12.61 23.55 19.87
C LEU A 549 12.31 23.51 21.38
N PRO A 550 12.89 24.40 22.19
CA PRO A 550 12.45 24.60 23.57
C PRO A 550 10.97 24.97 23.61
N CYS A 551 10.19 24.24 24.39
CA CYS A 551 8.75 24.42 24.47
C CYS A 551 8.19 24.04 25.84
N TRP A 552 6.88 24.22 25.99
CA TRP A 552 6.11 23.88 27.17
C TRP A 552 5.11 22.78 26.84
N PHE A 553 5.13 21.71 27.62
CA PHE A 553 4.21 20.60 27.51
C PHE A 553 3.01 20.77 28.44
N VAL A 554 1.80 20.62 27.92
CA VAL A 554 0.54 20.62 28.68
C VAL A 554 -0.19 19.29 28.57
N THR A 555 -0.85 18.83 29.63
CA THR A 555 -1.76 17.68 29.56
C THR A 555 -3.18 18.20 29.35
N GLY A 556 -3.71 18.04 28.14
CA GLY A 556 -4.98 18.65 27.72
C GLY A 556 -4.84 20.13 27.36
N LEU A 557 -5.65 20.61 26.42
CA LEU A 557 -5.46 21.92 25.77
C LEU A 557 -5.96 23.14 26.55
N ILE A 558 -6.66 22.92 27.66
CA ILE A 558 -7.41 23.96 28.40
C ILE A 558 -6.78 24.29 29.76
N ALA A 559 -5.94 23.40 30.32
CA ALA A 559 -5.39 23.58 31.66
C ALA A 559 -3.95 24.13 31.62
N ASP A 560 -3.81 25.45 31.77
CA ASP A 560 -2.50 26.11 31.98
C ASP A 560 -1.88 25.76 33.36
N GLU A 561 -2.57 24.98 34.19
CA GLU A 561 -2.22 24.72 35.59
C GLU A 561 -1.09 23.70 35.78
N ALA A 562 -0.65 23.00 34.71
CA ALA A 562 0.36 21.95 34.79
C ALA A 562 1.34 21.94 33.58
N MET A 563 1.84 23.12 33.17
CA MET A 563 2.85 23.23 32.12
C MET A 563 4.20 22.67 32.58
N LYS A 564 4.86 21.85 31.75
CA LYS A 564 6.22 21.36 32.02
C LYS A 564 7.19 21.83 30.94
N PRO A 565 8.37 22.34 31.29
CA PRO A 565 9.38 22.69 30.30
C PRO A 565 9.90 21.44 29.58
N GLY A 566 10.23 21.56 28.29
CA GLY A 566 10.80 20.46 27.52
C GLY A 566 11.36 20.88 26.17
N ILE A 567 11.81 19.90 25.39
CA ILE A 567 12.31 20.09 24.03
C ILE A 567 11.44 19.27 23.08
N LEU A 568 10.85 19.95 22.10
CA LEU A 568 10.19 19.32 20.96
C LEU A 568 11.24 19.03 19.89
N TYR A 569 11.22 17.81 19.37
CA TYR A 569 12.08 17.34 18.28
C TYR A 569 11.28 17.34 16.98
N VAL A 570 11.78 18.02 15.94
CA VAL A 570 11.08 18.18 14.66
C VAL A 570 12.03 17.91 13.49
N ASN A 571 11.51 17.26 12.45
CA ASN A 571 12.14 17.19 11.14
C ASN A 571 11.37 18.10 10.16
N PRO A 572 11.89 19.29 9.81
CA PRO A 572 11.19 20.25 8.95
C PRO A 572 10.79 19.75 7.56
N GLU A 573 11.45 18.69 7.09
CA GLU A 573 11.18 18.07 5.77
C GLU A 573 10.02 17.09 5.80
N VAL A 574 9.65 16.58 6.98
CA VAL A 574 8.69 15.47 7.13
C VAL A 574 7.49 15.88 7.98
N ASP A 575 7.74 16.58 9.09
CA ASP A 575 6.69 16.96 10.06
C ASP A 575 5.96 18.23 9.62
N PHE A 576 4.66 18.25 9.91
CA PHE A 576 3.80 19.41 9.76
C PHE A 576 3.72 20.17 11.07
N LEU A 577 3.88 21.49 11.03
CA LEU A 577 3.53 22.33 12.16
C LEU A 577 2.12 22.89 11.97
N TYR A 578 1.24 22.63 12.93
CA TYR A 578 -0.06 23.27 13.03
C TYR A 578 0.01 24.43 14.03
N ILE A 579 0.29 25.62 13.51
CA ILE A 579 0.46 26.84 14.32
C ILE A 579 -0.90 27.48 14.56
N MET A 580 -1.37 27.42 15.80
CA MET A 580 -2.66 27.96 16.21
C MET A 580 -2.62 29.44 16.64
N ARG A 581 -3.79 30.07 16.55
CA ARG A 581 -4.05 31.39 17.14
C ARG A 581 -3.98 31.34 18.67
N ASN A 582 -3.43 32.40 19.28
CA ASN A 582 -3.54 32.65 20.71
C ASN A 582 -4.92 33.26 21.04
N GLU A 583 -5.71 32.59 21.88
CA GLU A 583 -7.11 32.96 22.17
C GLU A 583 -7.24 34.27 22.98
N TYR A 584 -6.17 34.76 23.61
CA TYR A 584 -6.26 35.80 24.65
C TYR A 584 -5.58 37.13 24.36
N THR A 585 -4.94 37.31 23.20
CA THR A 585 -4.19 38.54 22.93
C THR A 585 -4.89 39.43 21.93
N ASN A 586 -5.53 40.49 22.43
CA ASN A 586 -5.96 41.63 21.62
C ASN A 586 -4.74 42.54 21.34
N GLY A 587 -4.32 42.63 20.09
CA GLY A 587 -3.75 43.87 19.53
C GLY A 587 -2.24 44.15 19.63
N SER A 588 -1.39 43.29 20.22
CA SER A 588 0.07 43.57 20.26
C SER A 588 1.02 42.42 19.87
N SER A 589 0.49 41.22 19.61
CA SER A 589 1.25 39.98 19.39
C SER A 589 1.18 39.44 17.96
N ALA A 590 0.78 40.29 16.99
CA ALA A 590 0.49 39.91 15.61
C ALA A 590 1.65 39.21 14.87
N ASN A 591 2.89 39.34 15.34
CA ASN A 591 4.08 38.84 14.63
C ASN A 591 4.69 37.58 15.24
N GLN A 592 4.10 37.01 16.30
CA GLN A 592 4.69 35.87 17.01
C GLN A 592 4.93 34.66 16.10
N ALA A 593 4.03 34.38 15.15
CA ALA A 593 4.22 33.31 14.17
C ALA A 593 5.37 33.62 13.20
N ILE A 594 5.54 34.88 12.80
CA ILE A 594 6.63 35.31 11.90
C ILE A 594 7.97 35.19 12.61
N HIS A 595 8.07 35.71 13.84
CA HIS A 595 9.26 35.56 14.68
C HIS A 595 9.56 34.09 14.95
N PHE A 596 8.54 33.29 15.28
CA PHE A 596 8.68 31.85 15.48
C PHE A 596 9.23 31.14 14.25
N LEU A 597 8.68 31.39 13.06
CA LEU A 597 9.16 30.75 11.84
C LEU A 597 10.59 31.20 11.47
N ASN A 598 10.90 32.47 11.69
CA ASN A 598 12.24 32.97 11.50
C ASN A 598 13.23 32.29 12.45
N ASP A 599 12.90 32.19 13.73
CA ASP A 599 13.77 31.55 14.72
C ASP A 599 13.83 30.03 14.49
N PHE A 600 12.72 29.41 14.10
CA PHE A 600 12.69 28.01 13.67
C PHE A 600 13.70 27.75 12.54
N LYS A 601 13.79 28.65 11.55
CA LYS A 601 14.76 28.58 10.46
C LYS A 601 16.19 28.96 10.88
N THR A 602 16.36 30.07 11.58
CA THR A 602 17.68 30.71 11.75
C THR A 602 18.39 30.29 13.03
N VAL A 603 17.64 29.84 14.05
CA VAL A 603 18.14 29.51 15.38
C VAL A 603 18.08 28.01 15.62
N HIS A 604 16.93 27.39 15.33
CA HIS A 604 16.66 26.02 15.71
C HIS A 604 16.97 25.00 14.62
N ASP A 605 16.94 25.40 13.34
CA ASP A 605 17.32 24.55 12.21
C ASP A 605 18.78 24.77 11.82
N PRO A 606 19.68 23.80 12.08
CA PRO A 606 21.09 23.93 11.74
C PRO A 606 21.35 23.98 10.23
N ARG A 607 20.36 23.61 9.40
CA ARG A 607 20.46 23.69 7.93
C ARG A 607 19.87 24.98 7.36
N HIS A 608 19.25 25.81 8.20
CA HIS A 608 18.52 26.99 7.77
C HIS A 608 17.50 26.71 6.65
N THR A 609 16.94 25.50 6.63
CA THR A 609 15.90 25.11 5.69
C THR A 609 14.60 25.80 6.11
N GLY A 610 14.26 25.79 7.40
CA GLY A 610 12.98 26.30 7.87
C GLY A 610 11.83 25.37 7.52
N LEU A 611 10.59 25.81 7.78
CA LEU A 611 9.42 24.97 7.62
C LEU A 611 9.11 24.67 6.15
N LEU A 612 8.85 23.41 5.81
CA LEU A 612 8.42 22.98 4.48
C LEU A 612 6.97 22.47 4.43
N ASN A 613 6.42 22.05 5.57
CA ASN A 613 5.08 21.47 5.65
C ASN A 613 4.25 22.20 6.73
N LEU A 614 3.11 22.76 6.35
CA LEU A 614 2.28 23.59 7.22
C LEU A 614 0.86 23.04 7.31
N ALA A 615 0.29 23.00 8.51
CA ALA A 615 -1.13 22.76 8.71
C ALA A 615 -1.80 24.05 9.21
N ILE A 616 -2.96 24.39 8.66
CA ILE A 616 -3.66 25.64 8.97
C ILE A 616 -5.18 25.45 8.92
N ASP A 617 -5.89 26.03 9.89
CA ASP A 617 -7.35 26.02 9.95
C ASP A 617 -7.96 27.36 9.49
N PHE A 618 -9.29 27.40 9.46
CA PHE A 618 -10.01 28.61 9.05
C PHE A 618 -9.74 29.81 9.96
N ASN A 619 -9.50 29.58 11.25
CA ASN A 619 -9.19 30.64 12.22
C ASN A 619 -7.81 31.26 11.96
N GLY A 620 -6.84 30.44 11.55
CA GLY A 620 -5.53 30.86 11.07
C GLY A 620 -5.63 31.83 9.87
N LEU A 621 -6.60 31.62 8.99
CA LEU A 621 -6.77 32.38 7.74
C LEU A 621 -7.65 33.63 7.85
N SER A 622 -8.05 34.04 9.06
CA SER A 622 -8.97 35.18 9.24
C SER A 622 -8.30 36.55 8.94
N SER A 623 -8.79 37.22 7.88
CA SER A 623 -8.29 38.53 7.40
C SER A 623 -8.67 39.75 8.27
N THR A 624 -9.45 39.56 9.34
CA THR A 624 -9.97 40.67 10.18
C THR A 624 -9.04 41.06 11.34
N GLY A 625 -7.72 40.94 11.16
CA GLY A 625 -6.73 41.44 12.12
C GLY A 625 -6.62 40.67 13.43
N GLY A 626 -7.05 39.40 13.46
CA GLY A 626 -6.98 38.55 14.66
C GLY A 626 -6.23 37.24 14.49
N GLY A 627 -6.01 36.75 13.27
CA GLY A 627 -5.27 35.50 13.03
C GLY A 627 -3.74 35.68 13.15
N PRO A 628 -2.98 34.60 13.43
CA PRO A 628 -1.52 34.66 13.57
C PRO A 628 -0.75 35.08 12.30
N TRP A 629 -1.45 35.21 11.17
CA TRP A 629 -0.87 35.47 9.85
C TRP A 629 -1.31 36.82 9.24
N GLY A 630 -2.13 37.60 9.94
CA GLY A 630 -2.64 38.89 9.46
C GLY A 630 -1.74 40.06 9.87
N VAL A 631 -0.58 40.20 9.23
CA VAL A 631 0.44 41.19 9.59
C VAL A 631 0.58 42.28 8.53
N ASP A 632 0.77 43.53 8.97
CA ASP A 632 1.18 44.62 8.10
C ASP A 632 2.68 44.52 7.80
N LEU A 633 2.99 44.16 6.55
CA LEU A 633 4.36 44.02 6.04
C LEU A 633 5.21 45.28 6.19
N ALA A 634 4.60 46.47 6.16
CA ALA A 634 5.31 47.73 6.30
C ALA A 634 5.86 47.95 7.71
N SER A 635 5.36 47.19 8.70
CA SER A 635 5.77 47.26 10.11
C SER A 635 6.85 46.25 10.50
N LEU A 636 7.22 45.34 9.60
CA LEU A 636 8.21 44.28 9.86
C LEU A 636 9.63 44.71 9.48
N ASP A 637 10.61 44.20 10.24
CA ASP A 637 12.02 44.32 9.87
C ASP A 637 12.26 43.68 8.48
N PRO A 638 13.04 44.31 7.56
CA PRO A 638 13.25 43.79 6.22
C PRO A 638 13.86 42.38 6.16
N SER A 639 14.73 42.02 7.11
CA SER A 639 15.35 40.70 7.18
C SER A 639 14.33 39.64 7.61
N LEU A 640 13.46 39.99 8.57
CA LEU A 640 12.38 39.15 9.04
C LEU A 640 11.33 38.91 7.95
N ASN A 641 10.98 39.96 7.21
CA ASN A 641 10.08 39.88 6.06
C ASN A 641 10.68 38.97 4.95
N SER A 642 11.98 39.14 4.65
CA SER A 642 12.66 38.32 3.64
C SER A 642 12.69 36.84 4.04
N SER A 643 13.06 36.55 5.29
CA SER A 643 13.09 35.18 5.86
C SER A 643 11.71 34.52 5.80
N PHE A 644 10.67 35.24 6.23
CA PHE A 644 9.29 34.77 6.21
C PHE A 644 8.76 34.51 4.80
N THR A 645 9.01 35.46 3.89
CA THR A 645 8.65 35.36 2.46
C THR A 645 9.32 34.15 1.81
N GLU A 646 10.59 33.91 2.12
CA GLU A 646 11.33 32.73 1.64
C GLU A 646 10.73 31.44 2.20
N THR A 647 10.39 31.41 3.50
CA THR A 647 9.70 30.27 4.12
C THR A 647 8.37 29.97 3.45
N LEU A 648 7.58 30.99 3.07
CA LEU A 648 6.31 30.76 2.37
C LEU A 648 6.52 30.22 0.93
N LYS A 649 7.56 30.67 0.22
CA LYS A 649 7.86 30.25 -1.17
C LYS A 649 8.33 28.79 -1.28
N GLN A 650 8.96 28.26 -0.23
CA GLN A 650 9.53 26.91 -0.23
C GLN A 650 8.57 25.86 0.35
N LEU A 651 7.37 26.24 0.80
CA LEU A 651 6.40 25.29 1.32
C LEU A 651 6.10 24.23 0.27
N ARG A 652 6.31 22.97 0.63
CA ARG A 652 6.03 21.81 -0.22
C ARG A 652 4.59 21.37 -0.08
N GLN A 653 4.07 21.33 1.14
CA GLN A 653 2.72 20.86 1.44
C GLN A 653 2.00 21.77 2.43
N VAL A 654 0.73 22.04 2.15
CA VAL A 654 -0.17 22.76 3.06
C VAL A 654 -1.44 21.94 3.27
N PHE A 655 -1.71 21.62 4.54
CA PHE A 655 -2.93 20.95 4.97
C PHE A 655 -3.93 21.97 5.49
N PHE A 656 -5.05 22.09 4.80
CA PHE A 656 -6.21 22.81 5.28
C PHE A 656 -6.97 21.94 6.27
N VAL A 657 -6.82 22.25 7.56
CA VAL A 657 -7.52 21.58 8.66
C VAL A 657 -8.94 22.14 8.74
N GLN A 658 -9.90 21.36 8.27
CA GLN A 658 -11.29 21.76 8.22
C GLN A 658 -12.05 20.95 9.28
N LEU A 659 -12.41 21.63 10.37
CA LEU A 659 -13.36 21.12 11.36
C LEU A 659 -14.77 21.36 10.83
N GLN A 660 -15.58 20.32 10.73
CA GLN A 660 -16.99 20.44 10.33
C GLN A 660 -17.88 19.59 11.21
N ALA A 661 -19.16 19.95 11.31
CA ALA A 661 -20.20 18.95 11.56
C ALA A 661 -20.43 18.15 10.25
N SER A 662 -19.37 17.47 9.79
CA SER A 662 -19.43 16.59 8.61
C SER A 662 -19.95 15.23 9.05
N GLY A 663 -20.91 14.68 8.31
CA GLY A 663 -21.44 13.37 8.61
C GLY A 663 -22.04 12.65 7.42
N ARG A 664 -22.28 11.35 7.59
CA ARG A 664 -23.04 10.59 6.61
C ARG A 664 -24.50 10.98 6.79
N TYR A 665 -25.02 11.78 5.88
CA TYR A 665 -26.47 11.80 5.70
C TYR A 665 -26.84 10.55 4.92
N VAL A 666 -27.57 9.65 5.58
CA VAL A 666 -28.35 8.66 4.85
C VAL A 666 -29.43 9.45 4.12
N LEU A 667 -29.26 9.63 2.81
CA LEU A 667 -30.31 10.18 1.95
C LEU A 667 -31.60 9.44 2.28
N GLY A 668 -32.64 10.17 2.68
CA GLY A 668 -33.94 9.58 2.95
C GLY A 668 -34.39 8.82 1.70
N TYR A 669 -34.64 7.52 1.84
CA TYR A 669 -34.84 6.53 0.78
C TYR A 669 -35.92 6.88 -0.28
N ALA A 670 -36.60 8.02 -0.18
CA ALA A 670 -37.71 8.40 -1.04
C ALA A 670 -37.66 9.81 -1.66
N THR A 671 -36.71 10.71 -1.34
CA THR A 671 -36.86 12.12 -1.81
C THR A 671 -35.63 12.89 -2.28
N ASP A 672 -34.40 12.36 -2.21
CA ASP A 672 -33.17 13.16 -2.51
C ASP A 672 -33.11 14.52 -1.75
N GLN A 673 -33.90 14.67 -0.68
CA GLN A 673 -34.01 15.89 0.13
C GLN A 673 -33.33 15.66 1.49
N PRO A 674 -32.65 16.68 2.05
CA PRO A 674 -32.11 16.61 3.41
C PRO A 674 -33.25 16.41 4.41
N SER A 675 -33.21 15.35 5.21
CA SER A 675 -34.09 15.26 6.38
C SER A 675 -33.38 15.91 7.57
N SER A 676 -34.02 16.84 8.25
CA SER A 676 -33.42 17.61 9.35
C SER A 676 -33.15 16.80 10.63
N HIS A 677 -33.24 15.46 10.58
CA HIS A 677 -33.29 14.62 11.77
C HIS A 677 -32.28 13.44 11.78
N ASN A 678 -31.54 13.20 10.69
CA ASN A 678 -30.67 12.02 10.59
C ASN A 678 -29.21 12.39 10.31
N HIS A 679 -28.54 12.97 11.30
CA HIS A 679 -27.09 13.08 11.33
C HIS A 679 -26.54 11.76 11.87
N VAL A 680 -25.84 10.99 11.03
CA VAL A 680 -25.25 9.72 11.47
C VAL A 680 -23.77 9.72 11.13
N ASN A 681 -22.94 9.58 12.16
CA ASN A 681 -21.50 9.53 12.04
C ASN A 681 -21.06 8.10 12.34
N ARG A 682 -20.64 7.35 11.32
CA ARG A 682 -19.80 6.13 11.54
C ARG A 682 -18.31 6.40 11.36
N ALA A 683 -17.98 7.67 11.18
CA ALA A 683 -16.67 8.23 11.38
C ALA A 683 -16.61 8.74 12.82
N VAL A 684 -15.60 8.35 13.59
CA VAL A 684 -15.46 8.87 14.95
C VAL A 684 -15.18 10.37 14.89
N PRO A 685 -15.92 11.22 15.61
CA PRO A 685 -15.63 12.62 15.74
C PRO A 685 -14.53 12.81 16.77
N THR A 686 -13.30 13.01 16.32
CA THR A 686 -12.31 13.65 17.17
C THR A 686 -12.49 15.15 17.00
N MET A 687 -13.18 15.77 17.98
CA MET A 687 -12.83 17.14 18.32
C MET A 687 -11.29 17.18 18.40
N PRO A 688 -10.64 18.22 17.84
CA PRO A 688 -9.18 18.32 17.75
C PRO A 688 -8.58 18.67 19.13
N ILE A 689 -8.93 17.87 20.13
CA ILE A 689 -8.53 18.05 21.52
C ILE A 689 -7.30 17.20 21.81
N SER A 690 -7.15 16.05 21.14
CA SER A 690 -5.87 15.36 20.96
C SER A 690 -5.57 15.36 19.46
N LEU A 691 -4.57 16.15 19.07
CA LEU A 691 -4.39 16.61 17.69
C LEU A 691 -3.25 15.93 16.95
N SER A 692 -3.02 14.68 17.28
CA SER A 692 -1.86 13.96 16.80
C SER A 692 -2.29 12.71 16.10
N PHE A 693 -2.03 12.71 14.81
CA PHE A 693 -2.21 11.54 14.00
C PHE A 693 -0.95 11.32 13.19
N CYS A 694 -0.67 10.05 12.91
CA CYS A 694 0.28 9.68 11.89
C CYS A 694 -0.49 9.58 10.58
N ARG A 695 0.01 10.26 9.54
CA ARG A 695 -0.48 9.99 8.18
C ARG A 695 -0.09 8.54 7.83
N LEU A 696 -1.07 7.76 7.41
CA LEU A 696 -0.86 6.45 6.81
C LEU A 696 -1.01 6.53 5.29
N HIS A 697 -0.66 5.44 4.63
CA HIS A 697 -0.91 5.24 3.21
C HIS A 697 -2.40 5.41 2.85
N PRO A 698 -2.74 5.58 1.56
CA PRO A 698 -4.12 5.60 1.09
C PRO A 698 -4.95 4.54 1.79
N ASP A 699 -6.15 4.91 2.26
CA ASP A 699 -7.02 3.96 2.96
C ASP A 699 -7.17 2.71 2.07
N PRO A 700 -6.64 1.54 2.49
CA PRO A 700 -6.58 0.37 1.63
C PRO A 700 -7.96 -0.26 1.42
N ARG A 701 -8.95 0.17 2.22
CA ARG A 701 -10.34 -0.26 2.05
C ARG A 701 -10.92 0.47 0.84
N PRO A 702 -11.79 -0.19 0.05
CA PRO A 702 -12.67 0.54 -0.86
C PRO A 702 -13.35 1.61 -0.02
N ILE A 703 -13.23 2.87 -0.41
CA ILE A 703 -13.96 3.96 0.23
C ILE A 703 -15.41 3.59 0.08
N ILE A 704 -15.99 3.06 1.16
CA ILE A 704 -17.32 2.48 1.15
C ILE A 704 -18.24 3.52 0.51
N ALA A 705 -19.28 3.10 -0.22
CA ALA A 705 -20.31 3.96 -0.81
C ALA A 705 -20.88 5.04 0.14
N SER A 706 -20.55 4.98 1.43
CA SER A 706 -20.90 5.92 2.48
C SER A 706 -19.98 7.14 2.64
N LEU A 707 -18.77 7.16 2.07
CA LEU A 707 -17.94 8.38 1.92
C LEU A 707 -18.01 8.94 0.48
N SER A 708 -18.75 8.28 -0.40
CA SER A 708 -18.99 8.70 -1.79
C SER A 708 -19.73 10.03 -1.88
N LYS A 709 -20.59 10.34 -0.90
CA LYS A 709 -21.33 11.60 -0.81
C LYS A 709 -21.21 12.16 0.59
N VAL A 710 -20.43 13.22 0.75
CA VAL A 710 -20.21 13.87 2.05
C VAL A 710 -20.92 15.22 2.05
N TYR A 711 -21.68 15.48 3.11
CA TYR A 711 -22.22 16.80 3.37
C TYR A 711 -21.15 17.69 3.99
N LEU A 712 -20.94 18.87 3.40
CA LEU A 712 -20.01 19.86 3.91
C LEU A 712 -20.78 21.13 4.31
N GLU A 713 -20.65 21.52 5.59
CA GLU A 713 -21.24 22.76 6.11
C GLU A 713 -20.61 24.01 5.49
N SER A 714 -19.33 23.91 5.12
CA SER A 714 -18.60 24.95 4.41
C SER A 714 -17.69 24.35 3.34
N ASN A 715 -17.52 25.05 2.21
CA ASN A 715 -16.69 24.55 1.12
C ASN A 715 -15.19 24.76 1.47
N PRO A 716 -14.36 23.70 1.47
CA PRO A 716 -12.92 23.81 1.76
C PRO A 716 -12.15 24.78 0.82
N GLY A 717 -12.66 25.00 -0.39
CA GLY A 717 -12.15 26.00 -1.33
C GLY A 717 -12.12 27.43 -0.77
N GLN A 718 -12.93 27.75 0.25
CA GLN A 718 -12.86 29.03 0.96
C GLN A 718 -11.52 29.22 1.70
N MET A 719 -10.98 28.16 2.32
CA MET A 719 -9.68 28.21 2.99
C MET A 719 -8.56 28.40 1.98
N ALA A 720 -8.59 27.64 0.89
CA ALA A 720 -7.63 27.78 -0.20
C ALA A 720 -7.66 29.20 -0.82
N HIS A 721 -8.85 29.77 -1.01
CA HIS A 721 -9.01 31.14 -1.47
C HIS A 721 -8.39 32.16 -0.50
N ARG A 722 -8.69 32.05 0.80
CA ARG A 722 -8.10 32.95 1.83
C ARG A 722 -6.58 32.81 1.92
N TRP A 723 -6.08 31.58 1.83
CA TRP A 723 -4.64 31.31 1.78
C TRP A 723 -3.99 31.94 0.56
N ARG A 724 -4.59 31.84 -0.63
CA ARG A 724 -4.09 32.50 -1.84
C ARG A 724 -4.07 34.02 -1.72
N ARG A 725 -5.09 34.63 -1.10
CA ARG A 725 -5.08 36.07 -0.80
C ARG A 725 -3.95 36.45 0.14
N LEU A 726 -3.72 35.62 1.15
CA LEU A 726 -2.62 35.81 2.08
C LEU A 726 -1.26 35.73 1.36
N LEU A 727 -1.06 34.70 0.53
CA LEU A 727 0.15 34.58 -0.30
C LEU A 727 0.29 35.76 -1.27
N ALA A 728 -0.78 36.22 -1.92
CA ALA A 728 -0.72 37.38 -2.81
C ALA A 728 -0.27 38.66 -2.08
N ASN A 729 -0.72 38.85 -0.84
CA ASN A 729 -0.28 39.97 -0.01
C ASN A 729 1.23 39.92 0.30
N TYR A 730 1.79 38.73 0.55
CA TYR A 730 3.19 38.56 0.94
C TYR A 730 4.16 38.39 -0.24
N LEU A 731 3.73 37.70 -1.30
CA LEU A 731 4.56 37.28 -2.42
C LEU A 731 4.29 38.11 -3.69
N GLY A 732 3.18 38.83 -3.76
CA GLY A 732 2.68 39.52 -4.94
C GLY A 732 1.78 38.65 -5.84
N ASP A 733 1.00 39.31 -6.69
CA ASP A 733 0.14 38.63 -7.67
C ASP A 733 0.97 37.91 -8.74
N GLY A 734 0.72 36.62 -8.95
CA GLY A 734 1.35 35.81 -10.00
C GLY A 734 2.51 34.92 -9.55
N VAL A 735 2.91 34.92 -8.28
CA VAL A 735 3.85 33.92 -7.75
C VAL A 735 3.14 32.58 -7.63
N GLN A 736 3.45 31.66 -8.55
CA GLN A 736 3.00 30.27 -8.46
C GLN A 736 3.94 29.50 -7.55
N SER A 737 3.39 28.98 -6.45
CA SER A 737 4.08 28.03 -5.58
C SER A 737 3.77 26.62 -6.07
N GLU A 738 4.78 25.76 -6.22
CA GLU A 738 4.61 24.31 -6.49
C GLU A 738 4.06 23.53 -5.27
N THR A 739 3.53 24.26 -4.27
CA THR A 739 2.95 23.70 -3.05
C THR A 739 1.75 22.81 -3.37
N GLU A 740 1.79 21.59 -2.86
CA GLU A 740 0.67 20.68 -2.87
C GLU A 740 -0.32 21.05 -1.74
N TYR A 741 -1.59 21.18 -2.08
CA TYR A 741 -2.66 21.51 -1.15
C TYR A 741 -3.55 20.31 -0.88
N ARG A 742 -3.78 20.02 0.40
CA ARG A 742 -4.68 18.95 0.83
C ARG A 742 -5.66 19.46 1.88
N VAL A 743 -6.80 18.80 1.99
CA VAL A 743 -7.83 19.09 2.97
C VAL A 743 -7.89 17.92 3.94
N LEU A 744 -7.59 18.21 5.20
CA LEU A 744 -7.82 17.28 6.30
C LEU A 744 -9.26 17.51 6.78
N LEU A 745 -10.14 16.56 6.47
CA LEU A 745 -11.51 16.56 6.95
C LEU A 745 -11.58 15.92 8.33
N ALA A 746 -12.01 16.72 9.31
CA ALA A 746 -12.16 16.34 10.70
C ALA A 746 -13.58 16.64 11.19
N CYS A 747 -14.19 15.67 11.86
CA CYS A 747 -15.57 15.75 12.37
C CYS A 747 -15.58 16.16 13.84
N THR A 748 -16.40 17.15 14.20
CA THR A 748 -16.61 17.56 15.59
C THR A 748 -17.86 16.91 16.18
N SER A 749 -17.73 16.32 17.38
CA SER A 749 -18.87 15.85 18.17
C SER A 749 -19.54 17.07 18.78
N MET A 750 -20.85 17.25 18.56
CA MET A 750 -21.59 18.38 19.15
C MET A 750 -21.78 18.24 20.68
N TYR A 751 -21.45 17.10 21.28
CA TYR A 751 -21.84 16.79 22.65
C TYR A 751 -20.77 16.11 23.53
N GLU A 752 -19.72 15.49 22.97
CA GLU A 752 -18.76 14.68 23.76
C GLU A 752 -17.33 14.79 23.25
N GLU A 753 -16.38 15.10 24.14
CA GLU A 753 -14.94 15.06 23.87
C GLU A 753 -14.46 13.59 23.91
N ILE A 754 -13.77 13.14 22.86
CA ILE A 754 -13.16 11.79 22.81
C ILE A 754 -11.68 11.93 23.16
N LEU A 755 -11.31 11.59 24.40
CA LEU A 755 -9.95 11.79 24.91
C LEU A 755 -9.16 10.47 24.99
N ASN A 756 -9.85 9.34 25.07
CA ASN A 756 -9.25 8.02 25.21
C ASN A 756 -10.08 6.94 24.46
N TYR A 757 -9.58 5.71 24.44
CA TYR A 757 -10.25 4.59 23.76
C TYR A 757 -11.64 4.31 24.32
N LYS A 758 -11.83 4.44 25.64
CA LYS A 758 -13.10 4.21 26.31
C LYS A 758 -14.16 5.24 25.93
N ASP A 759 -13.79 6.52 25.84
CA ASP A 759 -14.68 7.58 25.35
C ASP A 759 -15.11 7.29 23.90
N GLY A 760 -14.17 6.82 23.07
CA GLY A 760 -14.44 6.39 21.70
C GLY A 760 -15.42 5.22 21.61
N GLN A 761 -15.27 4.21 22.48
CA GLN A 761 -16.22 3.10 22.57
C GLN A 761 -17.60 3.53 23.04
N GLN A 762 -17.68 4.37 24.08
CA GLN A 762 -18.95 4.90 24.60
C GLN A 762 -19.69 5.74 23.57
N TRP A 763 -18.96 6.53 22.79
CA TRP A 763 -19.53 7.29 21.70
C TRP A 763 -20.13 6.37 20.63
N LEU A 764 -19.43 5.30 20.23
CA LEU A 764 -19.94 4.31 19.27
C LEU A 764 -21.20 3.60 19.78
N GLU A 765 -21.25 3.28 21.08
CA GLU A 765 -22.43 2.68 21.71
C GLU A 765 -23.64 3.63 21.67
N LYS A 766 -23.43 4.92 21.98
CA LYS A 766 -24.47 5.95 21.92
C LYS A 766 -24.97 6.18 20.50
N GLU A 767 -24.06 6.25 19.53
CA GLU A 767 -24.38 6.39 18.12
C GLU A 767 -25.21 5.20 17.62
N ASN A 768 -24.78 3.96 17.91
CA ASN A 768 -25.53 2.75 17.57
C ASN A 768 -26.91 2.71 18.22
N SER A 769 -27.02 3.19 19.46
CA SER A 769 -28.28 3.26 20.20
C SER A 769 -29.24 4.29 19.61
N ALA A 770 -28.75 5.50 19.29
CA ALA A 770 -29.52 6.54 18.60
C ALA A 770 -30.00 6.04 17.22
N TRP A 771 -29.15 5.32 16.50
CA TRP A 771 -29.50 4.72 15.21
C TRP A 771 -30.65 3.71 15.30
N SER A 772 -30.55 2.83 16.30
CA SER A 772 -31.57 1.81 16.57
C SER A 772 -32.91 2.45 16.96
N ALA A 773 -32.89 3.61 17.61
CA ALA A 773 -34.09 4.35 17.99
C ALA A 773 -34.76 5.09 16.80
N VAL A 774 -33.97 5.59 15.85
CA VAL A 774 -34.47 6.38 14.69
C VAL A 774 -35.06 5.49 13.58
N MET A 775 -34.52 4.28 13.36
CA MET A 775 -34.91 3.44 12.21
C MET A 775 -36.22 2.66 12.38
N GLY A 776 -36.74 2.54 13.60
CA GLY A 776 -37.87 1.64 13.90
C GLY A 776 -37.56 0.16 13.58
N ASN A 777 -38.45 -0.76 13.94
CA ASN A 777 -38.28 -2.22 13.76
C ASN A 777 -38.36 -2.68 12.28
N ASP A 778 -37.77 -1.97 11.32
CA ASP A 778 -37.70 -2.41 9.93
C ASP A 778 -36.49 -3.33 9.69
N GLU A 779 -36.75 -4.64 9.65
CA GLU A 779 -35.76 -5.71 9.46
C GLU A 779 -34.90 -5.56 8.19
N ARG A 780 -35.39 -4.85 7.17
CA ARG A 780 -34.67 -4.69 5.89
C ARG A 780 -33.47 -3.74 6.02
N SER A 781 -33.59 -2.74 6.89
CA SER A 781 -32.54 -1.77 7.20
C SER A 781 -31.46 -2.36 8.13
N MET A 782 -31.84 -3.33 8.95
CA MET A 782 -30.94 -4.09 9.84
C MET A 782 -30.07 -5.12 9.09
N ARG A 783 -30.49 -5.65 7.93
CA ARG A 783 -29.67 -6.60 7.13
C ARG A 783 -28.49 -5.95 6.39
N LEU A 784 -28.63 -4.69 5.95
CA LEU A 784 -27.52 -3.91 5.34
C LEU A 784 -26.36 -3.65 6.32
N LEU A 785 -26.61 -3.86 7.60
CA LEU A 785 -25.73 -3.62 8.72
C LEU A 785 -24.76 -4.80 8.96
N GLU A 786 -25.20 -6.02 8.66
CA GLU A 786 -24.47 -7.26 8.96
C GLU A 786 -23.50 -7.68 7.84
N GLU A 787 -23.76 -7.32 6.58
CA GLU A 787 -23.02 -7.91 5.44
C GLU A 787 -21.79 -7.11 4.97
N ASP A 788 -21.60 -5.82 5.32
CA ASP A 788 -20.48 -5.03 4.73
C ASP A 788 -19.90 -3.85 5.55
N THR A 789 -20.33 -3.57 6.79
CA THR A 789 -20.04 -2.26 7.45
C THR A 789 -19.35 -2.29 8.82
N THR A 790 -18.78 -3.40 9.26
CA THR A 790 -18.35 -3.59 10.66
C THR A 790 -16.93 -3.17 11.02
N GLN A 791 -16.24 -2.33 10.23
CA GLN A 791 -14.97 -1.74 10.68
C GLN A 791 -15.06 -0.22 10.69
N THR A 792 -15.58 0.32 11.79
CA THR A 792 -15.41 1.72 12.17
C THR A 792 -13.92 2.07 12.08
N ALA A 793 -13.58 3.07 11.26
CA ALA A 793 -12.24 3.64 11.26
C ALA A 793 -12.18 4.74 12.32
N PHE A 794 -11.26 4.64 13.28
CA PHE A 794 -10.82 5.79 14.06
C PHE A 794 -9.85 6.58 13.17
N GLY A 795 -10.25 7.73 12.64
CA GLY A 795 -9.31 8.53 11.85
C GLY A 795 -9.89 9.73 11.13
N PHE A 796 -8.98 10.55 10.62
CA PHE A 796 -9.24 11.67 9.72
C PHE A 796 -8.99 11.23 8.28
N TRP A 797 -9.67 11.89 7.32
CA TRP A 797 -9.41 11.66 5.90
C TRP A 797 -8.72 12.87 5.30
N LEU A 798 -7.63 12.61 4.59
CA LEU A 798 -6.85 13.62 3.91
C LEU A 798 -7.10 13.53 2.40
N PHE A 799 -7.79 14.52 1.86
CA PHE A 799 -8.16 14.60 0.45
C PHE A 799 -7.25 15.58 -0.30
N PRO A 800 -6.97 15.35 -1.59
CA PRO A 800 -6.41 16.40 -2.43
C PRO A 800 -7.46 17.51 -2.60
N LEU A 801 -7.02 18.78 -2.66
CA LEU A 801 -7.92 19.94 -2.64
C LEU A 801 -8.89 19.99 -3.83
N ASP A 802 -8.48 19.47 -4.98
CA ASP A 802 -9.28 19.39 -6.22
C ASP A 802 -10.47 18.44 -6.11
N ALA A 803 -10.48 17.51 -5.15
CA ALA A 803 -11.62 16.65 -4.85
C ALA A 803 -12.90 17.43 -4.51
N PHE A 804 -12.79 18.71 -4.11
CA PHE A 804 -13.92 19.56 -3.73
C PHE A 804 -14.38 20.54 -4.82
N GLY A 805 -13.90 20.34 -6.06
CA GLY A 805 -14.30 21.11 -7.23
C GLY A 805 -13.34 22.27 -7.58
N PRO A 806 -13.66 23.02 -8.66
CA PRO A 806 -12.77 24.03 -9.19
C PRO A 806 -12.60 25.21 -8.24
N LEU A 807 -11.36 25.64 -8.06
CA LEU A 807 -11.02 26.84 -7.30
C LEU A 807 -11.21 28.09 -8.15
N PRO A 808 -11.56 29.25 -7.55
CA PRO A 808 -11.56 30.53 -8.26
C PRO A 808 -10.19 30.82 -8.88
N ARG A 809 -10.21 31.43 -10.08
CA ARG A 809 -9.00 31.68 -10.86
C ARG A 809 -8.19 32.84 -10.28
N SER A 810 -8.85 33.87 -9.75
CA SER A 810 -8.18 35.00 -9.10
C SER A 810 -8.23 34.89 -7.57
N PRO A 811 -7.17 35.29 -6.85
CA PRO A 811 -7.22 35.46 -5.40
C PRO A 811 -8.23 36.54 -4.98
N HIS A 812 -8.65 37.44 -5.87
CA HIS A 812 -9.63 38.48 -5.56
C HIS A 812 -11.08 38.10 -5.90
N ASP A 813 -11.29 36.97 -6.58
CA ASP A 813 -12.64 36.48 -6.89
C ASP A 813 -13.33 36.07 -5.59
N VAL A 814 -14.48 36.67 -5.28
CA VAL A 814 -15.25 36.32 -4.08
C VAL A 814 -15.66 34.85 -4.20
N PHE A 815 -15.15 34.00 -3.32
CA PHE A 815 -15.74 32.68 -3.11
C PHE A 815 -17.17 32.92 -2.61
N ALA A 816 -18.17 32.65 -3.44
CA ALA A 816 -19.56 32.89 -3.09
C ALA A 816 -19.90 32.17 -1.78
N ASN A 817 -20.84 32.71 -0.99
CA ASN A 817 -21.43 31.99 0.14
C ASN A 817 -22.18 30.77 -0.42
N THR A 818 -21.46 29.72 -0.77
CA THR A 818 -22.04 28.48 -1.27
C THR A 818 -22.78 27.88 -0.09
N PRO A 819 -24.12 27.67 -0.20
CA PRO A 819 -24.85 27.01 0.86
C PRO A 819 -24.25 25.63 1.12
N PRO A 820 -24.50 25.03 2.30
CA PRO A 820 -24.07 23.67 2.57
C PRO A 820 -24.47 22.74 1.44
N THR A 821 -23.53 21.93 0.97
CA THR A 821 -23.71 21.11 -0.23
C THR A 821 -23.21 19.70 0.01
N PHE A 822 -23.83 18.77 -0.70
CA PHE A 822 -23.28 17.43 -0.88
C PHE A 822 -22.17 17.48 -1.92
N VAL A 823 -21.05 16.84 -1.62
CA VAL A 823 -19.94 16.66 -2.56
C VAL A 823 -19.79 15.18 -2.84
N ASP A 824 -19.74 14.83 -4.13
CA ASP A 824 -19.42 13.49 -4.57
C ASP A 824 -17.90 13.31 -4.53
N LEU A 825 -17.43 12.43 -3.64
CA LEU A 825 -16.02 12.09 -3.44
C LEU A 825 -15.73 10.64 -3.88
N THR A 826 -16.61 10.02 -4.67
CA THR A 826 -16.46 8.61 -5.11
C THR A 826 -15.13 8.35 -5.82
N SER A 827 -14.67 9.32 -6.62
CA SER A 827 -13.41 9.24 -7.36
C SER A 827 -12.19 9.67 -6.55
N ALA A 828 -12.39 10.28 -5.37
CA ALA A 828 -11.30 10.78 -4.55
C ALA A 828 -10.77 9.66 -3.66
N ARG A 829 -9.46 9.40 -3.66
CA ARG A 829 -8.81 8.42 -2.78
C ARG A 829 -8.11 9.11 -1.61
N PRO A 830 -8.75 9.25 -0.43
CA PRO A 830 -8.12 9.92 0.70
C PRO A 830 -7.07 9.03 1.36
N ASP A 831 -6.05 9.68 1.89
CA ASP A 831 -5.16 9.04 2.84
C ASP A 831 -5.84 8.96 4.22
N LEU A 832 -5.57 7.89 4.95
CA LEU A 832 -6.06 7.72 6.31
C LEU A 832 -5.06 8.33 7.30
N ALA A 833 -5.58 9.04 8.29
CA ALA A 833 -4.82 9.58 9.40
C ALA A 833 -5.35 8.98 10.71
N LEU A 834 -4.59 8.11 11.37
CA LEU A 834 -5.03 7.45 12.60
C LEU A 834 -4.71 8.29 13.82
N VAL A 835 -5.69 8.40 14.72
CA VAL A 835 -5.50 8.99 16.05
C VAL A 835 -5.09 7.89 17.02
N GLU A 836 -3.93 8.05 17.66
CA GLU A 836 -3.55 7.22 18.80
C GLU A 836 -4.30 7.72 20.04
N LEU A 837 -5.40 7.05 20.39
CA LEU A 837 -6.13 7.33 21.63
C LEU A 837 -5.47 6.57 22.79
N PRO A 838 -5.19 7.23 23.93
CA PRO A 838 -4.68 6.54 25.09
C PRO A 838 -5.70 5.55 25.67
N HIS A 839 -5.23 4.49 26.34
CA HIS A 839 -6.06 3.42 26.92
C HIS A 839 -6.50 3.67 28.39
N TYR A 840 -6.31 4.89 28.92
CA TYR A 840 -6.45 5.20 30.36
C TYR A 840 -7.82 4.85 30.97
#